data_AF-A0A2N5NJ01-F1
#
_entry.id   AF-A0A2N5NJ01-F1
#
_cell.length_a   1.000
_cell.length_b   1.000
_cell.length_c   1.000
_cell.angle_alpha   90.00
_cell.angle_beta   90.00
_cell.angle_gamma   90.00
#
_symmetry.space_group_name_H-M   'P 1'
#
loop_
_entity.id
_entity.type
_entity.pdbx_description
1 polymer ?
#
loop_
_entity_poly.entity_id
_entity_poly.type
_entity_poly.pdbx_seq_one_letter_code
_entity_poly.pdbx_strand_id
1 'polypeptide(L)'
;MTKRYEIWIEISANKNRILDKKEFRSAIQKCRDIGMTDIILSVKDTTGFAIYPSQIAPHYSLYDSAFQKDFDYVAQCFQIIREMGMKCYAAFDVFTGGNRKTCRKEMPGIKNEGFACEVYGVDENQDAVVKPSLEAGMLHTIGSIDDFGEIFLNPGNSKVRDYAKSLILEFVQKYHPNGIVLDRVRYVGLSTDFSELSRKQWEEFSGITDEKWPEDIYTIQKTQNGYRENPGKYFGSFITYRMQVIHDFIEDLGITLHKMFPEVELCDYVGSWYPLYDRVGANWASKEYQTHEFSLCNQEQLRKSAYAECVDTLLCGCYYEEITIREAQENCKPAYWYSVEGAAKLSAKVAGSKNKIVGALFLDQYRDTPEKISQAIEICMKNSAGCMLFDLSYLVDENWWKYTENVQVEPWKRSDLKESAEVCEKIFPKEYLITERKIKEYLLKQKEFDCQASFTLRKTMDGKMIGVIGVKTAENQELYPSTAWISIFGIDRDYQDCGYGTILLHRTLGALRKKGIKKVCLGQDFANFFSGIPKPDEKKCRFFQNEGFHLNAEEHYDLEGNVSENEQIENFNTDYWEQFYETEVFQGEKKQFLSFLHHEFPGRWEYEAEKALEKKKDPREILLLWKKDRSEILGYCMLSVEKNVHGQKTCGGLGPIGISKKIRGQHVGNYLLCQSLRQLDNLGVELVNIDWTILKDFYGQFGFQAVRIYRAGYLLLE
;
A
#
# COMPACT_ATOMS: atom_id res chain seq x y z
N MET A 1 9.13 1.18 -4.19
CA MET A 1 8.89 0.29 -3.04
C MET A 1 7.42 0.44 -2.69
N THR A 2 6.67 -0.66 -2.52
CA THR A 2 5.25 -0.60 -2.13
C THR A 2 5.16 0.04 -0.75
N LYS A 3 4.31 1.07 -0.56
CA LYS A 3 4.17 1.69 0.77
C LYS A 3 3.40 0.76 1.70
N ARG A 4 3.78 0.76 2.97
CA ARG A 4 3.10 0.00 4.01
C ARG A 4 2.02 0.89 4.65
N TYR A 5 0.80 0.39 4.78
CA TYR A 5 -0.23 1.03 5.58
C TYR A 5 -0.71 0.05 6.64
N GLU A 6 -0.38 0.35 7.89
CA GLU A 6 -0.36 -0.62 8.97
C GLU A 6 -1.24 -0.18 10.12
N ILE A 7 -1.76 -1.15 10.85
CA ILE A 7 -2.50 -0.93 12.09
C ILE A 7 -1.93 -1.84 13.17
N TRP A 8 -1.63 -1.24 14.32
CA TRP A 8 -1.25 -1.95 15.52
C TRP A 8 -2.49 -2.39 16.30
N ILE A 9 -2.43 -3.60 16.88
CA ILE A 9 -3.48 -4.18 17.70
C ILE A 9 -2.87 -4.56 19.05
N GLU A 10 -3.03 -3.69 20.03
CA GLU A 10 -2.58 -3.92 21.41
C GLU A 10 -3.55 -4.85 22.15
N ILE A 11 -3.00 -5.77 22.96
CA ILE A 11 -3.78 -6.88 23.56
C ILE A 11 -4.86 -6.33 24.48
N SER A 12 -4.48 -5.45 25.39
CA SER A 12 -5.38 -4.90 26.40
C SER A 12 -6.48 -4.04 25.79
N ALA A 13 -6.13 -3.17 24.83
CA ALA A 13 -7.06 -2.26 24.16
C ALA A 13 -8.04 -2.99 23.22
N ASN A 14 -7.63 -4.12 22.64
CA ASN A 14 -8.45 -4.90 21.70
C ASN A 14 -8.93 -6.24 22.27
N LYS A 15 -8.86 -6.43 23.59
CA LYS A 15 -9.23 -7.67 24.27
C LYS A 15 -10.53 -8.29 23.74
N ASN A 16 -11.63 -7.54 23.74
CA ASN A 16 -12.94 -8.07 23.33
C ASN A 16 -12.93 -8.55 21.87
N ARG A 17 -12.19 -7.85 21.00
CA ARG A 17 -12.06 -8.21 19.58
C ARG A 17 -11.21 -9.46 19.41
N ILE A 18 -10.10 -9.59 20.13
CA ILE A 18 -9.24 -10.78 20.08
C ILE A 18 -10.03 -12.01 20.56
N LEU A 19 -10.84 -11.86 21.61
CA LEU A 19 -11.68 -12.92 22.15
C LEU A 19 -12.82 -13.34 21.21
N ASP A 20 -13.38 -12.40 20.42
CA ASP A 20 -14.46 -12.69 19.46
C ASP A 20 -13.97 -12.74 18.00
N LYS A 21 -13.91 -13.96 17.46
CA LYS A 21 -13.52 -14.24 16.08
C LYS A 21 -14.28 -13.40 15.03
N LYS A 22 -15.58 -13.15 15.25
CA LYS A 22 -16.42 -12.40 14.30
C LYS A 22 -16.13 -10.91 14.37
N GLU A 23 -15.97 -10.36 15.57
CA GLU A 23 -15.61 -8.95 15.74
C GLU A 23 -14.22 -8.68 15.15
N PHE A 24 -13.24 -9.55 15.42
CA PHE A 24 -11.91 -9.44 14.82
C PHE A 24 -11.98 -9.43 13.29
N ARG A 25 -12.68 -10.42 12.70
CA ARG A 25 -12.85 -10.50 11.24
C ARG A 25 -13.53 -9.27 10.64
N SER A 26 -14.54 -8.72 11.30
CA SER A 26 -15.21 -7.50 10.88
C SER A 26 -14.26 -6.29 10.89
N ALA A 27 -13.45 -6.15 11.94
CA ALA A 27 -12.45 -5.09 12.06
C ALA A 27 -11.36 -5.20 10.98
N ILE A 28 -10.80 -6.40 10.76
CA ILE A 28 -9.78 -6.62 9.72
C ILE A 28 -10.35 -6.40 8.30
N GLN A 29 -11.61 -6.78 8.06
CA GLN A 29 -12.27 -6.46 6.79
C GLN A 29 -12.33 -4.94 6.56
N LYS A 30 -12.68 -4.14 7.59
CA LYS A 30 -12.68 -2.68 7.47
C LYS A 30 -11.29 -2.12 7.20
N CYS A 31 -10.25 -2.63 7.87
CA CYS A 31 -8.86 -2.27 7.60
C CYS A 31 -8.50 -2.50 6.13
N ARG A 32 -8.85 -3.67 5.58
CA ARG A 32 -8.65 -3.98 4.16
C ARG A 32 -9.42 -3.03 3.25
N ASP A 33 -10.68 -2.73 3.57
CA ASP A 33 -11.55 -1.89 2.74
C ASP A 33 -11.03 -0.45 2.63
N ILE A 34 -10.36 0.06 3.67
CA ILE A 34 -9.68 1.38 3.64
C ILE A 34 -8.24 1.31 3.10
N GLY A 35 -7.82 0.15 2.59
CA GLY A 35 -6.54 -0.01 1.89
C GLY A 35 -5.33 -0.28 2.77
N MET A 36 -5.50 -0.69 4.04
CA MET A 36 -4.39 -1.17 4.87
C MET A 36 -3.81 -2.47 4.28
N THR A 37 -2.50 -2.64 4.41
CA THR A 37 -1.74 -3.74 3.80
C THR A 37 -1.19 -4.72 4.84
N ASP A 38 -0.93 -4.25 6.06
CA ASP A 38 -0.23 -5.02 7.10
C ASP A 38 -0.95 -4.87 8.45
N ILE A 39 -0.99 -5.96 9.23
CA ILE A 39 -1.49 -5.96 10.60
C ILE A 39 -0.33 -6.29 11.54
N ILE A 40 -0.10 -5.45 12.55
CA ILE A 40 0.83 -5.73 13.65
C ILE A 40 0.00 -6.15 14.86
N LEU A 41 0.09 -7.43 15.25
CA LEU A 41 -0.61 -7.96 16.41
C LEU A 41 0.37 -8.07 17.59
N SER A 42 0.09 -7.41 18.71
CA SER A 42 0.79 -7.67 19.96
C SER A 42 0.53 -9.11 20.40
N VAL A 43 1.60 -9.90 20.55
CA VAL A 43 1.51 -11.31 20.98
C VAL A 43 2.05 -11.53 22.38
N LYS A 44 2.87 -10.59 22.88
CA LYS A 44 3.29 -10.47 24.28
C LYS A 44 3.48 -9.00 24.66
N ASP A 45 2.57 -8.48 25.47
CA ASP A 45 2.60 -7.08 25.93
C ASP A 45 3.51 -6.88 27.17
N THR A 46 3.45 -5.70 27.79
CA THR A 46 4.23 -5.32 28.99
C THR A 46 4.03 -6.23 30.20
N THR A 47 2.93 -7.01 30.24
CA THR A 47 2.64 -7.94 31.33
C THR A 47 3.59 -9.14 31.36
N GLY A 48 4.23 -9.44 30.22
CA GLY A 48 5.09 -10.60 30.04
C GLY A 48 4.35 -11.91 29.71
N PHE A 49 3.02 -11.87 29.54
CA PHE A 49 2.22 -13.03 29.16
C PHE A 49 1.96 -13.06 27.65
N ALA A 50 1.86 -14.27 27.09
CA ALA A 50 1.61 -14.49 25.67
C ALA A 50 0.15 -14.91 25.41
N ILE A 51 -0.46 -14.42 24.34
CA ILE A 51 -1.82 -14.82 23.90
C ILE A 51 -1.83 -16.11 23.05
N TYR A 52 -0.77 -16.91 23.17
CA TYR A 52 -0.60 -18.20 22.51
C TYR A 52 0.04 -19.22 23.44
N PRO A 53 -0.15 -20.53 23.22
CA PRO A 53 0.46 -21.56 24.06
C PRO A 53 1.96 -21.67 23.75
N SER A 54 2.74 -20.85 24.46
CA SER A 54 4.20 -20.86 24.51
C SER A 54 4.71 -21.85 25.54
N GLN A 55 5.89 -22.44 25.30
CA GLN A 55 6.59 -23.24 26.32
C GLN A 55 7.48 -22.38 27.22
N ILE A 56 7.72 -21.12 26.84
CA ILE A 56 8.66 -20.21 27.48
C ILE A 56 7.91 -19.14 28.29
N ALA A 57 6.95 -18.45 27.68
CA ALA A 57 6.16 -17.41 28.33
C ALA A 57 4.85 -17.96 28.92
N PRO A 58 4.38 -17.44 30.08
CA PRO A 58 3.09 -17.84 30.62
C PRO A 58 1.93 -17.37 29.74
N HIS A 59 0.86 -18.17 29.66
CA HIS A 59 -0.32 -17.84 28.86
C HIS A 59 -1.15 -16.70 29.48
N TYR A 60 -1.67 -15.81 28.65
CA TYR A 60 -2.42 -14.59 29.06
C TYR A 60 -3.64 -14.86 29.95
N SER A 61 -4.21 -16.06 29.89
CA SER A 61 -5.28 -16.52 30.79
C SER A 61 -4.90 -16.51 32.28
N LEU A 62 -3.60 -16.54 32.60
CA LEU A 62 -3.10 -16.43 33.98
C LEU A 62 -3.04 -14.97 34.47
N TYR A 63 -3.03 -14.02 33.54
CA TYR A 63 -3.10 -12.60 33.83
C TYR A 63 -4.57 -12.14 33.88
N ASP A 64 -5.34 -12.51 32.85
CA ASP A 64 -6.74 -12.12 32.64
C ASP A 64 -7.61 -13.35 32.35
N SER A 65 -8.56 -13.64 33.24
CA SER A 65 -9.41 -14.83 33.18
C SER A 65 -10.40 -14.86 32.02
N ALA A 66 -10.57 -13.76 31.28
CA ALA A 66 -11.40 -13.74 30.08
C ALA A 66 -10.74 -14.49 28.90
N PHE A 67 -9.42 -14.62 28.90
CA PHE A 67 -8.72 -15.43 27.91
C PHE A 67 -8.85 -16.90 28.28
N GLN A 68 -9.26 -17.73 27.32
CA GLN A 68 -9.38 -19.16 27.53
C GLN A 68 -7.98 -19.77 27.71
N LYS A 69 -7.84 -20.62 28.74
CA LYS A 69 -6.60 -21.32 29.02
C LYS A 69 -6.12 -22.12 27.80
N ASP A 70 -4.85 -21.97 27.46
CA ASP A 70 -4.13 -22.66 26.38
C ASP A 70 -4.74 -22.46 24.97
N PHE A 71 -5.67 -21.51 24.81
CA PHE A 71 -6.26 -21.20 23.50
C PHE A 71 -5.30 -20.36 22.66
N ASP A 72 -5.17 -20.72 21.39
CA ASP A 72 -4.23 -20.07 20.47
C ASP A 72 -4.88 -18.89 19.73
N TYR A 73 -4.92 -17.72 20.40
CA TYR A 73 -5.50 -16.51 19.79
C TYR A 73 -4.67 -15.99 18.62
N VAL A 74 -3.36 -16.22 18.63
CA VAL A 74 -2.49 -15.87 17.49
C VAL A 74 -2.88 -16.67 16.25
N ALA A 75 -3.04 -17.99 16.35
CA ALA A 75 -3.48 -18.81 15.22
C ALA A 75 -4.83 -18.34 14.65
N GLN A 76 -5.80 -18.02 15.53
CA GLN A 76 -7.10 -17.49 15.12
C GLN A 76 -6.97 -16.16 14.36
N CYS A 77 -6.25 -15.19 14.93
CA CYS A 77 -6.09 -13.87 14.33
C CYS A 77 -5.30 -13.96 13.01
N PHE A 78 -4.19 -14.69 12.97
CA PHE A 78 -3.37 -14.85 11.77
C PHE A 78 -4.12 -15.55 10.64
N GLN A 79 -4.96 -16.55 10.95
CA GLN A 79 -5.83 -17.17 9.95
C GLN A 79 -6.72 -16.10 9.28
N ILE A 80 -7.41 -15.27 10.08
CA ILE A 80 -8.31 -14.23 9.56
C ILE A 80 -7.56 -13.22 8.70
N ILE A 81 -6.39 -12.75 9.17
CA ILE A 81 -5.58 -11.75 8.46
C ILE A 81 -5.12 -12.31 7.10
N ARG A 82 -4.66 -13.57 7.06
CA ARG A 82 -4.21 -14.24 5.83
C ARG A 82 -5.36 -14.50 4.85
N GLU A 83 -6.54 -14.90 5.35
CA GLU A 83 -7.75 -15.05 4.52
C GLU A 83 -8.17 -13.73 3.85
N MET A 84 -7.77 -12.59 4.41
CA MET A 84 -7.97 -11.26 3.82
C MET A 84 -6.85 -10.81 2.88
N GLY A 85 -5.81 -11.62 2.70
CA GLY A 85 -4.65 -11.31 1.85
C GLY A 85 -3.72 -10.26 2.45
N MET A 86 -3.81 -9.98 3.75
CA MET A 86 -2.97 -9.00 4.44
C MET A 86 -1.75 -9.68 5.08
N LYS A 87 -0.67 -8.91 5.29
CA LYS A 87 0.54 -9.41 5.95
C LYS A 87 0.38 -9.43 7.47
N CYS A 88 0.97 -10.44 8.12
CA CYS A 88 0.93 -10.65 9.56
C CYS A 88 2.28 -10.33 10.20
N TYR A 89 2.32 -9.31 11.06
CA TYR A 89 3.47 -8.98 11.90
C TYR A 89 3.13 -9.29 13.37
N ALA A 90 4.11 -9.74 14.13
CA ALA A 90 3.96 -10.02 15.57
C ALA A 90 4.80 -9.05 16.39
N ALA A 91 4.17 -8.33 17.31
CA ALA A 91 4.85 -7.42 18.21
C ALA A 91 5.14 -8.05 19.58
N PHE A 92 6.36 -7.78 20.07
CA PHE A 92 6.84 -8.21 21.38
C PHE A 92 7.39 -7.01 22.14
N ASP A 93 6.85 -6.72 23.31
CA ASP A 93 7.58 -5.87 24.26
C ASP A 93 8.77 -6.66 24.83
N VAL A 94 9.98 -6.44 24.33
CA VAL A 94 11.12 -7.35 24.50
C VAL A 94 11.62 -7.41 25.95
N PHE A 95 11.95 -6.25 26.53
CA PHE A 95 12.54 -6.15 27.87
C PHE A 95 11.53 -5.72 28.94
N THR A 96 10.28 -6.14 28.78
CA THR A 96 9.25 -6.01 29.81
C THR A 96 8.70 -7.37 30.20
N GLY A 97 8.37 -7.53 31.47
CA GLY A 97 7.96 -8.83 31.99
C GLY A 97 7.14 -8.74 33.26
N GLY A 98 6.29 -7.72 33.39
CA GLY A 98 5.36 -7.63 34.51
C GLY A 98 4.78 -6.24 34.73
N ASN A 99 3.82 -6.16 35.64
CA ASN A 99 3.18 -4.91 36.04
C ASN A 99 2.93 -4.91 37.56
N ARG A 100 3.40 -3.86 38.26
CA ARG A 100 3.26 -3.64 39.69
C ARG A 100 1.82 -3.40 40.13
N LYS A 101 1.00 -2.75 39.29
CA LYS A 101 -0.41 -2.45 39.59
C LYS A 101 -1.24 -3.74 39.57
N THR A 102 -0.91 -4.68 38.68
CA THR A 102 -1.66 -5.94 38.46
C THR A 102 -0.75 -7.17 38.61
N CYS A 103 -0.02 -7.23 39.73
CA CYS A 103 1.01 -8.22 39.98
C CYS A 103 0.49 -9.69 39.90
N ARG A 104 1.28 -10.55 39.25
CA ARG A 104 1.09 -12.02 39.17
C ARG A 104 2.43 -12.69 39.40
N LYS A 105 2.45 -13.79 40.17
CA LYS A 105 3.69 -14.53 40.48
C LYS A 105 4.35 -15.14 39.25
N GLU A 106 3.58 -15.33 38.17
CA GLU A 106 4.04 -15.91 36.91
C GLU A 106 4.76 -14.90 36.00
N MET A 107 4.66 -13.59 36.29
CA MET A 107 5.34 -12.53 35.54
C MET A 107 6.85 -12.81 35.46
N PRO A 108 7.47 -12.77 34.26
CA PRO A 108 8.89 -13.07 34.10
C PRO A 108 9.83 -12.28 35.02
N GLY A 109 9.55 -10.99 35.25
CA GLY A 109 10.35 -10.13 36.14
C GLY A 109 10.20 -10.44 37.63
N ILE A 110 9.21 -11.25 38.02
CA ILE A 110 8.95 -11.64 39.42
C ILE A 110 9.35 -13.10 39.65
N LYS A 111 8.97 -13.98 38.70
CA LYS A 111 9.22 -15.42 38.78
C LYS A 111 10.71 -15.76 38.71
N ASN A 112 11.48 -14.99 37.94
CA ASN A 112 12.88 -15.27 37.67
C ASN A 112 13.77 -14.29 38.45
N GLU A 113 14.59 -14.83 39.35
CA GLU A 113 15.51 -14.03 40.14
C GLU A 113 16.56 -13.33 39.24
N GLY A 114 16.82 -12.05 39.52
CA GLY A 114 17.76 -11.22 38.75
C GLY A 114 17.28 -10.80 37.36
N PHE A 115 16.04 -11.11 36.97
CA PHE A 115 15.49 -10.65 35.71
C PHE A 115 15.10 -9.17 35.75
N ALA A 116 14.44 -8.71 36.81
CA ALA A 116 14.02 -7.31 36.93
C ALA A 116 15.20 -6.35 37.08
N CYS A 117 15.06 -5.14 36.55
CA CYS A 117 16.04 -4.08 36.77
C CYS A 117 16.09 -3.61 38.23
N GLU A 118 17.24 -3.07 38.63
CA GLU A 118 17.41 -2.26 39.82
C GLU A 118 17.43 -0.77 39.46
N VAL A 119 16.77 0.03 40.29
CA VAL A 119 16.43 1.43 40.07
C VAL A 119 17.31 2.32 40.95
N TYR A 120 18.02 3.25 40.32
CA TYR A 120 18.72 4.33 41.01
C TYR A 120 17.84 5.58 41.16
N GLY A 121 17.77 6.10 42.38
CA GLY A 121 17.10 7.34 42.70
C GLY A 121 17.62 7.96 44.00
N VAL A 122 16.91 8.97 44.49
CA VAL A 122 17.07 9.51 45.84
C VAL A 122 15.82 9.25 46.67
N ASP A 123 16.00 8.99 47.97
CA ASP A 123 14.89 8.84 48.90
C ASP A 123 14.36 10.19 49.43
N GLU A 124 13.45 10.14 50.41
CA GLU A 124 12.86 11.34 51.02
C GLU A 124 13.91 12.24 51.70
N ASN A 125 15.04 11.68 52.14
CA ASN A 125 16.14 12.39 52.76
C ASN A 125 17.16 12.95 51.75
N GLN A 126 16.93 12.74 50.45
CA GLN A 126 17.85 13.05 49.35
C GLN A 126 19.12 12.18 49.33
N ASP A 127 19.11 11.02 49.99
CA ASP A 127 20.21 10.08 49.94
C ASP A 127 20.14 9.24 48.66
N ALA A 128 21.29 8.99 48.03
CA ALA A 128 21.39 8.17 46.83
C ALA A 128 21.16 6.70 47.16
N VAL A 129 20.17 6.06 46.52
CA VAL A 129 19.80 4.66 46.78
C VAL A 129 19.53 3.90 45.49
N VAL A 130 20.00 2.66 45.45
CA VAL A 130 19.62 1.66 44.44
C VAL A 130 18.69 0.64 45.09
N LYS A 131 17.52 0.39 44.49
CA LYS A 131 16.55 -0.61 44.98
C LYS A 131 16.05 -1.51 43.85
N PRO A 132 15.65 -2.75 44.14
CA PRO A 132 14.89 -3.56 43.20
C PRO A 132 13.67 -2.80 42.68
N SER A 133 13.33 -2.94 41.39
CA SER A 133 12.22 -2.18 40.77
C SER A 133 10.88 -2.34 41.51
N LEU A 134 10.62 -3.52 42.09
CA LEU A 134 9.43 -3.79 42.89
C LEU A 134 9.34 -2.95 44.18
N GLU A 135 10.49 -2.55 44.74
CA GLU A 135 10.61 -1.81 46.00
C GLU A 135 10.91 -0.32 45.80
N ALA A 136 11.06 0.11 44.54
CA ALA A 136 11.47 1.46 44.17
C ALA A 136 10.35 2.52 44.20
N GLY A 137 9.13 2.17 44.62
CA GLY A 137 7.92 3.00 44.49
C GLY A 137 7.95 4.36 45.22
N MET A 138 8.92 4.61 46.11
CA MET A 138 9.08 5.88 46.84
C MET A 138 10.35 6.66 46.44
N LEU A 139 11.13 6.18 45.46
CA LEU A 139 12.33 6.89 45.02
C LEU A 139 12.00 8.02 44.05
N HIS A 140 12.65 9.16 44.21
CA HIS A 140 12.72 10.19 43.19
C HIS A 140 13.79 9.83 42.16
N THR A 141 13.39 9.68 40.91
CA THR A 141 14.26 9.21 39.82
C THR A 141 14.29 10.22 38.67
N ILE A 142 15.20 10.02 37.71
CA ILE A 142 15.30 10.83 36.49
C ILE A 142 14.88 10.03 35.26
N GLY A 143 14.13 10.70 34.38
CA GLY A 143 13.97 10.24 33.01
C GLY A 143 13.21 8.93 32.86
N SER A 144 12.29 8.60 33.79
CA SER A 144 11.30 7.55 33.53
C SER A 144 10.40 8.05 32.40
N ILE A 145 10.51 7.42 31.24
CA ILE A 145 9.65 7.74 30.10
C ILE A 145 8.32 6.99 30.21
N ASP A 146 8.25 5.97 31.08
CA ASP A 146 7.04 5.20 31.39
C ASP A 146 6.67 5.27 32.88
N ASP A 147 5.37 5.28 33.14
CA ASP A 147 4.75 5.67 34.40
C ASP A 147 4.65 4.49 35.38
N PHE A 148 5.81 3.92 35.73
CA PHE A 148 6.06 2.95 36.82
C PHE A 148 5.08 1.77 37.03
N GLY A 149 4.16 1.49 36.12
CA GLY A 149 3.35 0.27 36.16
C GLY A 149 4.21 -0.93 35.84
N GLU A 150 5.02 -0.84 34.80
CA GLU A 150 5.73 -1.95 34.19
C GLU A 150 7.00 -2.35 34.97
N ILE A 151 7.33 -3.63 34.91
CA ILE A 151 8.57 -4.21 35.41
C ILE A 151 9.43 -4.50 34.19
N PHE A 152 10.48 -3.70 34.02
CA PHE A 152 11.48 -3.91 32.98
C PHE A 152 12.49 -4.96 33.40
N LEU A 153 12.92 -5.75 32.42
CA LEU A 153 13.94 -6.78 32.57
C LEU A 153 15.31 -6.20 32.25
N ASN A 154 16.36 -6.61 32.97
CA ASN A 154 17.72 -6.12 32.79
C ASN A 154 18.34 -6.69 31.49
N PRO A 155 18.53 -5.88 30.43
CA PRO A 155 19.11 -6.34 29.17
C PRO A 155 20.57 -6.80 29.31
N GLY A 156 21.31 -6.31 30.33
CA GLY A 156 22.68 -6.72 30.64
C GLY A 156 22.78 -8.17 31.10
N ASN A 157 21.70 -8.73 31.66
CA ASN A 157 21.64 -10.13 32.06
C ASN A 157 21.49 -11.05 30.84
N SER A 158 22.47 -11.93 30.63
CA SER A 158 22.46 -12.87 29.49
C SER A 158 21.23 -13.79 29.51
N LYS A 159 20.75 -14.20 30.69
CA LYS A 159 19.54 -15.04 30.80
C LYS A 159 18.28 -14.32 30.32
N VAL A 160 18.21 -13.00 30.48
CA VAL A 160 17.10 -12.18 29.96
C VAL A 160 17.17 -12.12 28.43
N ARG A 161 18.35 -11.90 27.86
CA ARG A 161 18.57 -11.91 26.40
C ARG A 161 18.24 -13.29 25.79
N ASP A 162 18.70 -14.37 26.42
CA ASP A 162 18.43 -15.74 25.99
C ASP A 162 16.93 -16.06 26.04
N TYR A 163 16.24 -15.63 27.11
CA TYR A 163 14.79 -15.76 27.24
C TYR A 163 14.05 -15.04 26.10
N ALA A 164 14.36 -13.77 25.87
CA ALA A 164 13.71 -12.95 24.83
C ALA A 164 13.96 -13.52 23.43
N LYS A 165 15.21 -13.87 23.11
CA LYS A 165 15.59 -14.47 21.83
C LYS A 165 14.90 -15.81 21.61
N SER A 166 14.91 -16.70 22.62
CA SER A 166 14.28 -18.02 22.52
C SER A 166 12.77 -17.92 22.30
N LEU A 167 12.10 -16.98 22.96
CA LEU A 167 10.67 -16.74 22.79
C LEU A 167 10.33 -16.27 21.36
N ILE A 168 11.11 -15.35 20.82
CA ILE A 168 10.92 -14.86 19.45
C ILE A 168 11.15 -16.01 18.44
N LEU A 169 12.21 -16.80 18.62
CA LEU A 169 12.49 -17.93 17.72
C LEU A 169 11.43 -19.05 17.81
N GLU A 170 10.91 -19.33 19.02
CA GLU A 170 9.77 -20.25 19.20
C GLU A 170 8.56 -19.77 18.39
N PHE A 171 8.24 -18.48 18.49
CA PHE A 171 7.11 -17.89 17.79
C PHE A 171 7.27 -17.97 16.27
N VAL A 172 8.43 -17.57 15.75
CA VAL A 172 8.69 -17.57 14.30
C VAL A 172 8.59 -18.99 13.74
N GLN A 173 9.22 -19.96 14.40
CA GLN A 173 9.17 -21.37 14.03
C GLN A 173 7.74 -21.92 13.99
N LYS A 174 6.86 -21.43 14.87
CA LYS A 174 5.47 -21.90 14.98
C LYS A 174 4.54 -21.22 13.97
N TYR A 175 4.62 -19.90 13.83
CA TYR A 175 3.60 -19.11 13.12
C TYR A 175 4.03 -18.57 11.76
N HIS A 176 5.34 -18.55 11.45
CA HIS A 176 5.87 -18.04 10.18
C HIS A 176 5.29 -16.66 9.81
N PRO A 177 5.44 -15.63 10.67
CA PRO A 177 4.95 -14.28 10.39
C PRO A 177 5.70 -13.65 9.21
N ASN A 178 5.16 -12.58 8.65
CA ASN A 178 5.89 -11.76 7.67
C ASN A 178 7.00 -10.93 8.32
N GLY A 179 6.88 -10.63 9.62
CA GLY A 179 7.94 -10.01 10.39
C GLY A 179 7.68 -10.00 11.89
N ILE A 180 8.74 -9.74 12.64
CA ILE A 180 8.73 -9.52 14.08
C ILE A 180 8.97 -8.05 14.36
N VAL A 181 8.12 -7.45 15.19
CA VAL A 181 8.29 -6.07 15.66
C VAL A 181 8.76 -6.11 17.10
N LEU A 182 9.97 -5.62 17.34
CA LEU A 182 10.47 -5.37 18.68
C LEU A 182 9.86 -4.06 19.18
N ASP A 183 9.22 -4.09 20.34
CA ASP A 183 8.90 -2.90 21.10
C ASP A 183 9.64 -2.95 22.43
N ARG A 184 9.94 -1.78 23.00
CA ARG A 184 10.65 -1.64 24.28
C ARG A 184 11.94 -2.47 24.33
N VAL A 185 12.68 -2.56 23.22
CA VAL A 185 14.05 -3.09 23.16
C VAL A 185 15.05 -2.05 23.66
N ARG A 186 14.78 -1.54 24.86
CA ARG A 186 15.48 -0.43 25.51
C ARG A 186 15.32 -0.56 27.02
N TYR A 187 16.03 0.29 27.75
CA TYR A 187 15.76 0.50 29.17
C TYR A 187 14.54 1.43 29.36
N VAL A 188 13.91 1.38 30.54
CA VAL A 188 12.74 2.22 30.84
C VAL A 188 13.07 3.71 30.91
N GLY A 189 14.29 4.03 31.33
CA GLY A 189 14.74 5.40 31.58
C GLY A 189 16.15 5.43 32.13
N LEU A 190 16.61 6.63 32.49
CA LEU A 190 17.99 6.84 32.92
C LEU A 190 18.30 6.12 34.24
N SER A 191 17.29 5.92 35.08
CA SER A 191 17.37 5.30 36.41
C SER A 191 17.61 3.79 36.41
N THR A 192 17.74 3.14 35.25
CA THR A 192 17.92 1.68 35.15
C THR A 192 18.91 1.32 34.04
N ASP A 193 19.68 0.25 34.13
CA ASP A 193 19.79 -0.67 35.27
C ASP A 193 21.02 -0.33 36.11
N PHE A 194 20.88 -0.24 37.43
CA PHE A 194 21.97 0.10 38.36
C PHE A 194 22.42 -1.07 39.25
N SER A 195 22.05 -2.29 38.87
CA SER A 195 22.44 -3.49 39.61
C SER A 195 23.95 -3.69 39.62
N GLU A 196 24.42 -4.46 40.60
CA GLU A 196 25.82 -4.88 40.70
C GLU A 196 26.30 -5.62 39.45
N LEU A 197 25.40 -6.31 38.73
CA LEU A 197 25.70 -6.94 37.45
C LEU A 197 26.07 -5.89 36.39
N SER A 198 25.22 -4.88 36.22
CA SER A 198 25.44 -3.81 35.25
C SER A 198 26.66 -2.97 35.59
N ARG A 199 26.94 -2.73 36.89
CA ARG A 199 28.17 -2.08 37.34
C ARG A 199 29.40 -2.84 36.85
N LYS A 200 29.50 -4.14 37.15
CA LYS A 200 30.64 -4.98 36.76
C LYS A 200 30.85 -5.07 35.26
N GLN A 201 29.77 -5.20 34.50
CA GLN A 201 29.83 -5.23 33.04
C GLN A 201 30.30 -3.87 32.47
N TRP A 202 29.87 -2.76 33.08
CA TRP A 202 30.35 -1.44 32.70
C TRP A 202 31.83 -1.21 33.09
N GLU A 203 32.26 -1.65 34.27
CA GLU A 203 33.69 -1.63 34.68
C GLU A 203 34.54 -2.39 33.65
N GLU A 204 34.11 -3.57 33.22
CA GLU A 204 34.78 -4.36 32.18
C GLU A 204 34.79 -3.65 30.82
N PHE A 205 33.65 -3.07 30.41
CA PHE A 205 33.53 -2.32 29.15
C PHE A 205 34.43 -1.07 29.13
N SER A 206 34.51 -0.35 30.25
CA SER A 206 35.15 0.96 30.33
C SER A 206 36.61 0.91 30.80
N GLY A 207 37.01 -0.17 31.47
CA GLY A 207 38.30 -0.29 32.15
C GLY A 207 38.42 0.54 33.43
N ILE A 208 37.31 1.06 33.96
CA ILE A 208 37.26 1.84 35.21
C ILE A 208 36.99 0.88 36.38
N THR A 209 37.70 1.05 37.49
CA THR A 209 37.57 0.19 38.68
C THR A 209 37.62 0.98 40.00
N ASP A 210 37.67 2.31 39.92
CA ASP A 210 37.84 3.23 41.05
C ASP A 210 36.67 4.22 41.16
N GLU A 211 35.47 3.80 40.75
CA GLU A 211 34.27 4.63 40.79
C GLU A 211 33.61 4.68 42.17
N LYS A 212 32.90 5.79 42.42
CA LYS A 212 31.87 5.87 43.44
C LYS A 212 30.50 5.57 42.81
N TRP A 213 30.04 4.33 42.93
CA TRP A 213 28.77 3.89 42.35
C TRP A 213 27.56 4.24 43.23
N PRO A 214 26.47 4.78 42.68
CA PRO A 214 26.24 5.22 41.29
C PRO A 214 26.58 6.69 41.01
N GLU A 215 27.00 7.47 42.02
CA GLU A 215 27.05 8.94 41.93
C GLU A 215 28.11 9.49 40.95
N ASP A 216 29.16 8.74 40.64
CA ASP A 216 30.14 9.12 39.60
C ASP A 216 29.57 9.00 38.17
N ILE A 217 28.45 8.28 38.00
CA ILE A 217 27.69 8.27 36.74
C ILE A 217 26.87 9.55 36.63
N TYR A 218 25.97 9.81 37.59
CA TYR A 218 25.30 11.09 37.75
C TYR A 218 24.76 11.25 39.17
N THR A 219 24.47 12.48 39.55
CA THR A 219 23.76 12.82 40.78
C THR A 219 22.39 13.42 40.48
N ILE A 220 21.47 13.34 41.44
CA ILE A 220 20.12 13.88 41.29
C ILE A 220 20.00 15.15 42.11
N GLN A 221 19.64 16.26 41.46
CA GLN A 221 19.41 17.54 42.10
C GLN A 221 17.93 17.89 42.14
N LYS A 222 17.42 18.25 43.31
CA LYS A 222 16.08 18.84 43.47
C LYS A 222 16.07 20.28 42.94
N THR A 223 15.12 20.58 42.05
CA THR A 223 14.89 21.88 41.42
C THR A 223 13.49 22.39 41.77
N GLN A 224 13.17 23.64 41.40
CA GLN A 224 11.82 24.18 41.54
C GLN A 224 10.78 23.38 40.72
N ASN A 225 11.20 22.71 39.66
CA ASN A 225 10.34 22.00 38.71
C ASN A 225 10.45 20.47 38.82
N GLY A 226 10.91 19.94 39.96
CA GLY A 226 11.09 18.50 40.18
C GLY A 226 12.56 18.12 40.35
N TYR A 227 13.00 17.04 39.70
CA TYR A 227 14.36 16.52 39.84
C TYR A 227 15.08 16.58 38.49
N ARG A 228 16.39 16.85 38.53
CA ARG A 228 17.25 16.90 37.35
C ARG A 228 18.53 16.10 37.58
N GLU A 229 19.00 15.39 36.56
CA GLU A 229 20.32 14.81 36.52
C GLU A 229 21.42 15.87 36.42
N ASN A 230 22.49 15.66 37.19
CA ASN A 230 23.77 16.33 37.01
C ASN A 230 24.81 15.28 36.59
N PRO A 231 25.15 15.19 35.29
CA PRO A 231 26.08 14.19 34.78
C PRO A 231 27.43 14.19 35.50
N GLY A 232 27.87 12.99 35.91
CA GLY A 232 29.18 12.77 36.52
C GLY A 232 30.27 12.50 35.48
N LYS A 233 31.51 12.30 35.95
CA LYS A 233 32.69 12.08 35.09
C LYS A 233 32.56 10.86 34.17
N TYR A 234 31.74 9.88 34.52
CA TYR A 234 31.59 8.63 33.79
C TYR A 234 30.24 8.46 33.07
N PHE A 235 29.40 9.50 33.09
CA PHE A 235 28.07 9.48 32.46
C PHE A 235 28.09 8.93 31.04
N GLY A 236 28.94 9.49 30.17
CA GLY A 236 28.99 9.12 28.76
C GLY A 236 29.44 7.69 28.49
N SER A 237 30.38 7.14 29.27
CA SER A 237 30.81 5.75 29.07
C SER A 237 29.73 4.77 29.51
N PHE A 238 28.98 5.08 30.58
CA PHE A 238 27.86 4.27 31.04
C PHE A 238 26.69 4.25 30.05
N ILE A 239 26.33 5.41 29.47
CA ILE A 239 25.33 5.46 28.40
C ILE A 239 25.77 4.65 27.18
N THR A 240 27.03 4.77 26.78
CA THR A 240 27.59 4.03 25.63
C THR A 240 27.55 2.51 25.88
N TYR A 241 27.90 2.06 27.09
CA TYR A 241 27.75 0.66 27.51
C TYR A 241 26.31 0.17 27.36
N ARG A 242 25.32 0.91 27.88
CA ARG A 242 23.91 0.52 27.79
C ARG A 242 23.46 0.38 26.33
N MET A 243 23.85 1.32 25.47
CA MET A 243 23.58 1.25 24.03
C MET A 243 24.25 0.04 23.37
N GLN A 244 25.48 -0.31 23.79
CA GLN A 244 26.19 -1.50 23.27
C GLN A 244 25.44 -2.80 23.63
N VAL A 245 24.91 -2.91 24.85
CA VAL A 245 24.11 -4.09 25.26
C VAL A 245 22.88 -4.28 24.37
N ILE A 246 22.19 -3.19 24.01
CA ILE A 246 21.03 -3.24 23.10
C ILE A 246 21.47 -3.59 21.67
N HIS A 247 22.53 -2.97 21.16
CA HIS A 247 23.11 -3.30 19.86
C HIS A 247 23.42 -4.79 19.74
N ASP A 248 24.15 -5.35 20.71
CA ASP A 248 24.62 -6.72 20.65
C ASP A 248 23.46 -7.72 20.68
N PHE A 249 22.38 -7.41 21.42
CA PHE A 249 21.16 -8.21 21.40
C PHE A 249 20.47 -8.18 20.02
N ILE A 250 20.30 -6.99 19.44
CA ILE A 250 19.63 -6.84 18.13
C ILE A 250 20.47 -7.48 17.02
N GLU A 251 21.79 -7.29 17.03
CA GLU A 251 22.69 -7.90 16.04
C GLU A 251 22.67 -9.43 16.12
N ASP A 252 22.77 -10.01 17.33
CA ASP A 252 22.70 -11.45 17.52
C ASP A 252 21.32 -12.04 17.11
N LEU A 253 20.23 -11.36 17.47
CA LEU A 253 18.89 -11.75 17.06
C LEU A 253 18.74 -11.69 15.53
N GLY A 254 19.15 -10.58 14.90
CA GLY A 254 19.06 -10.40 13.45
C GLY A 254 19.85 -11.44 12.67
N ILE A 255 21.13 -11.66 13.04
CA ILE A 255 21.96 -12.71 12.42
C ILE A 255 21.31 -14.09 12.55
N THR A 256 20.77 -14.40 13.74
CA THR A 256 20.14 -15.70 13.97
C THR A 256 18.85 -15.85 13.17
N LEU A 257 18.00 -14.82 13.19
CA LEU A 257 16.71 -14.81 12.51
C LEU A 257 16.89 -14.95 10.99
N HIS A 258 17.71 -14.10 10.37
CA HIS A 258 17.91 -14.15 8.90
C HIS A 258 18.63 -15.42 8.44
N LYS A 259 19.44 -16.04 9.30
CA LYS A 259 20.06 -17.34 8.99
C LYS A 259 19.03 -18.48 8.99
N MET A 260 18.06 -18.46 9.91
CA MET A 260 17.08 -19.54 10.07
C MET A 260 15.81 -19.33 9.24
N PHE A 261 15.40 -18.07 9.07
CA PHE A 261 14.13 -17.63 8.48
C PHE A 261 14.37 -16.39 7.60
N PRO A 262 15.03 -16.53 6.44
CA PRO A 262 15.44 -15.40 5.60
C PRO A 262 14.26 -14.57 5.04
N GLU A 263 13.04 -15.09 5.09
CA GLU A 263 11.82 -14.41 4.65
C GLU A 263 11.15 -13.53 5.70
N VAL A 264 11.60 -13.60 6.97
CA VAL A 264 10.98 -12.89 8.09
C VAL A 264 11.70 -11.55 8.30
N GLU A 265 10.97 -10.44 8.19
CA GLU A 265 11.52 -9.11 8.48
C GLU A 265 11.74 -8.92 9.99
N LEU A 266 12.89 -8.38 10.39
CA LEU A 266 13.14 -7.87 11.74
C LEU A 266 12.84 -6.37 11.77
N CYS A 267 11.88 -5.97 12.59
CA CYS A 267 11.45 -4.59 12.75
C CYS A 267 11.69 -4.12 14.19
N ASP A 268 11.96 -2.83 14.38
CA ASP A 268 12.03 -2.22 15.71
C ASP A 268 11.15 -0.96 15.75
N TYR A 269 10.31 -0.85 16.78
CA TYR A 269 9.55 0.36 17.09
C TYR A 269 10.39 1.29 17.96
N VAL A 270 10.61 2.50 17.44
CA VAL A 270 11.41 3.53 18.09
C VAL A 270 10.61 4.82 18.17
N GLY A 271 10.60 5.50 19.31
CA GLY A 271 10.16 6.90 19.35
C GLY A 271 11.08 7.79 18.51
N SER A 272 10.55 8.71 17.70
CA SER A 272 11.36 9.54 16.79
C SER A 272 12.26 10.56 17.51
N TRP A 273 12.15 10.68 18.83
CA TRP A 273 12.89 11.61 19.68
C TRP A 273 14.36 11.19 19.90
N TYR A 274 15.10 10.78 18.86
CA TYR A 274 16.52 10.37 18.93
C TYR A 274 17.39 11.24 19.84
N PRO A 275 17.28 12.58 19.83
CA PRO A 275 18.12 13.44 20.65
C PRO A 275 18.01 13.22 22.17
N LEU A 276 17.03 12.43 22.63
CA LEU A 276 16.82 12.10 24.04
C LEU A 276 17.06 10.60 24.34
N TYR A 277 17.68 9.84 23.43
CA TYR A 277 17.87 8.39 23.58
C TYR A 277 18.98 7.97 24.55
N ASP A 278 19.82 8.90 24.99
CA ASP A 278 20.72 8.71 26.14
C ASP A 278 19.93 8.29 27.40
N ARG A 279 18.67 8.72 27.51
CA ARG A 279 17.78 8.33 28.62
C ARG A 279 17.42 6.85 28.60
N VAL A 280 17.32 6.22 27.44
CA VAL A 280 16.83 4.83 27.34
C VAL A 280 17.87 3.82 26.87
N GLY A 281 19.11 4.27 26.64
CA GLY A 281 20.24 3.37 26.40
C GLY A 281 20.10 2.53 25.13
N ALA A 282 19.52 3.09 24.07
CA ALA A 282 19.41 2.46 22.75
C ALA A 282 19.92 3.44 21.68
N ASN A 283 20.56 2.92 20.62
CA ASN A 283 21.14 3.73 19.55
C ASN A 283 20.69 3.20 18.18
N TRP A 284 19.46 3.54 17.78
CA TRP A 284 18.90 3.17 16.48
C TRP A 284 19.42 4.01 15.31
N ALA A 285 20.52 4.74 15.49
CA ALA A 285 21.14 5.45 14.38
C ALA A 285 21.86 4.51 13.42
N SER A 286 22.08 5.00 12.20
CA SER A 286 23.04 4.39 11.28
C SER A 286 24.46 4.59 11.82
N LYS A 287 25.34 3.61 11.53
CA LYS A 287 26.79 3.73 11.76
C LYS A 287 27.42 4.91 10.99
N GLU A 288 26.73 5.44 9.98
CA GLU A 288 27.14 6.62 9.20
C GLU A 288 26.61 7.95 9.80
N TYR A 289 25.70 7.91 10.77
CA TYR A 289 25.16 9.10 11.40
C TYR A 289 26.19 9.76 12.32
N GLN A 290 26.47 11.03 12.07
CA GLN A 290 27.29 11.85 12.95
C GLN A 290 26.40 12.47 14.03
N THR A 291 26.45 11.86 15.22
CA THR A 291 25.70 12.34 16.38
C THR A 291 26.40 13.51 17.06
N HIS A 292 25.63 14.52 17.41
CA HIS A 292 26.07 15.67 18.22
C HIS A 292 25.23 15.80 19.50
N GLU A 293 24.17 15.01 19.62
CA GLU A 293 23.20 15.01 20.70
C GLU A 293 23.81 14.44 22.00
N PHE A 294 24.72 13.46 21.87
CA PHE A 294 25.35 12.76 23.00
C PHE A 294 26.80 13.20 23.21
N SER A 295 27.02 14.50 23.41
CA SER A 295 28.36 15.12 23.47
C SER A 295 29.26 14.61 24.60
N LEU A 296 28.67 14.07 25.67
CA LEU A 296 29.42 13.46 26.79
C LEU A 296 29.95 12.05 26.46
N CYS A 297 29.44 11.40 25.41
CA CYS A 297 29.87 10.07 25.00
C CYS A 297 31.09 10.12 24.09
N ASN A 298 31.95 9.10 24.17
CA ASN A 298 33.03 8.91 23.21
C ASN A 298 32.43 8.57 21.83
N GLN A 299 32.65 9.43 20.84
CA GLN A 299 32.00 9.32 19.54
C GLN A 299 32.39 8.06 18.75
N GLU A 300 33.62 7.56 18.93
CA GLU A 300 34.06 6.35 18.24
C GLU A 300 33.36 5.10 18.82
N GLN A 301 33.26 5.02 20.14
CA GLN A 301 32.56 3.92 20.82
C GLN A 301 31.05 3.99 20.57
N LEU A 302 30.47 5.20 20.64
CA LEU A 302 29.06 5.42 20.37
C LEU A 302 28.65 4.99 18.96
N ARG A 303 29.51 5.21 17.95
CA ARG A 303 29.26 4.70 16.59
C ARG A 303 29.21 3.17 16.52
N LYS A 304 29.92 2.46 17.41
CA LYS A 304 29.92 0.98 17.44
C LYS A 304 28.64 0.41 18.04
N SER A 305 27.90 1.18 18.83
CA SER A 305 26.60 0.78 19.39
C SER A 305 25.40 1.13 18.49
N ALA A 306 25.63 1.73 17.33
CA ALA A 306 24.59 2.08 16.36
C ALA A 306 24.07 0.82 15.65
N TYR A 307 22.76 0.56 15.72
CA TYR A 307 22.16 -0.70 15.26
C TYR A 307 21.21 -0.59 14.08
N ALA A 308 21.04 0.58 13.44
CA ALA A 308 20.02 0.70 12.39
C ALA A 308 20.22 -0.34 11.26
N GLU A 309 21.46 -0.65 10.90
CA GLU A 309 21.77 -1.67 9.88
C GLU A 309 21.52 -3.12 10.31
N CYS A 310 21.17 -3.36 11.59
CA CYS A 310 20.86 -4.68 12.12
C CYS A 310 19.37 -5.06 11.99
N VAL A 311 18.51 -4.13 11.57
CA VAL A 311 17.07 -4.33 11.38
C VAL A 311 16.65 -4.04 9.93
N ASP A 312 15.56 -4.65 9.47
CA ASP A 312 15.03 -4.43 8.12
C ASP A 312 14.15 -3.18 8.04
N THR A 313 13.43 -2.86 9.12
CA THR A 313 12.48 -1.74 9.17
C THR A 313 12.43 -1.08 10.55
N LEU A 314 12.45 0.25 10.57
CA LEU A 314 12.18 1.04 11.76
C LEU A 314 10.78 1.65 11.69
N LEU A 315 9.97 1.38 12.72
CA LEU A 315 8.68 2.01 12.94
C LEU A 315 8.91 3.21 13.85
N CYS A 316 8.93 4.42 13.29
CA CYS A 316 9.29 5.63 14.02
C CYS A 316 8.05 6.35 14.55
N GLY A 317 7.85 6.33 15.87
CA GLY A 317 6.77 7.00 16.60
C GLY A 317 6.80 8.52 16.46
N CYS A 318 6.11 9.04 15.44
CA CYS A 318 5.85 10.45 15.19
C CYS A 318 4.66 10.95 16.04
N TYR A 319 4.72 10.71 17.35
CA TYR A 319 3.60 10.97 18.27
C TYR A 319 3.57 12.45 18.67
N TYR A 320 3.10 13.29 17.74
CA TYR A 320 2.95 14.74 17.92
C TYR A 320 1.61 15.26 17.38
N GLU A 321 1.02 16.23 18.10
CA GLU A 321 -0.22 16.91 17.70
C GLU A 321 -0.01 17.84 16.49
N GLU A 322 1.15 18.48 16.41
CA GLU A 322 1.55 19.34 15.30
C GLU A 322 1.88 18.50 14.07
N ILE A 323 1.25 18.83 12.94
CA ILE A 323 1.43 18.06 11.70
C ILE A 323 2.70 18.50 10.98
N THR A 324 2.91 19.81 10.87
CA THR A 324 4.02 20.41 10.10
C THR A 324 5.10 21.03 11.00
N ILE A 325 6.31 21.18 10.47
CA ILE A 325 7.40 21.92 11.16
C ILE A 325 6.96 23.36 11.46
N ARG A 326 6.18 23.95 10.56
CA ARG A 326 5.65 25.30 10.71
C ARG A 326 4.71 25.41 11.92
N GLU A 327 3.79 24.48 12.09
CA GLU A 327 2.93 24.42 13.28
C GLU A 327 3.74 24.30 14.56
N ALA A 328 4.77 23.44 14.58
CA ALA A 328 5.66 23.33 15.75
C ALA A 328 6.37 24.64 16.09
N GLN A 329 6.78 25.41 15.08
CA GLN A 329 7.39 26.73 15.28
C GLN A 329 6.36 27.77 15.77
N GLU A 330 5.19 27.82 15.15
CA GLU A 330 4.10 28.74 15.51
C GLU A 330 3.57 28.47 16.94
N ASN A 331 3.54 27.19 17.35
CA ASN A 331 3.18 26.76 18.70
C ASN A 331 4.36 26.75 19.70
N CYS A 332 5.51 27.31 19.34
CA CYS A 332 6.69 27.43 20.21
C CYS A 332 7.16 26.10 20.81
N LYS A 333 7.08 24.99 20.06
CA LYS A 333 7.56 23.70 20.53
C LYS A 333 9.09 23.70 20.69
N PRO A 334 9.64 22.85 21.58
CA PRO A 334 11.07 22.90 21.93
C PRO A 334 12.04 22.67 20.76
N ALA A 335 11.61 21.96 19.72
CA ALA A 335 12.41 21.73 18.52
C ALA A 335 11.52 21.44 17.31
N TYR A 336 12.08 21.57 16.10
CA TYR A 336 11.36 21.34 14.84
C TYR A 336 10.75 19.93 14.72
N TRP A 337 11.36 18.94 15.37
CA TRP A 337 10.93 17.55 15.33
C TRP A 337 9.76 17.23 16.28
N TYR A 338 9.27 18.20 17.05
CA TYR A 338 7.97 18.11 17.75
C TYR A 338 6.80 18.33 16.78
N SER A 339 6.87 17.69 15.61
CA SER A 339 5.82 17.64 14.61
C SER A 339 5.94 16.33 13.84
N VAL A 340 4.85 15.84 13.24
CA VAL A 340 4.87 14.64 12.41
C VAL A 340 5.89 14.77 11.26
N GLU A 341 5.91 15.92 10.57
CA GLU A 341 6.85 16.18 9.48
C GLU A 341 8.31 16.24 9.96
N GLY A 342 8.57 16.95 11.05
CA GLY A 342 9.91 17.10 11.59
C GLY A 342 10.47 15.78 12.14
N ALA A 343 9.62 14.99 12.80
CA ALA A 343 9.94 13.66 13.29
C ALA A 343 10.29 12.69 12.16
N ALA A 344 9.51 12.66 11.08
CA ALA A 344 9.79 11.82 9.92
C ALA A 344 11.14 12.19 9.26
N LYS A 345 11.41 13.49 9.11
CA LYS A 345 12.69 13.99 8.55
C LYS A 345 13.88 13.67 9.46
N LEU A 346 13.74 13.83 10.77
CA LEU A 346 14.79 13.48 11.72
C LEU A 346 15.07 11.98 11.69
N SER A 347 14.02 11.16 11.69
CA SER A 347 14.15 9.69 11.62
C SER A 347 14.91 9.25 10.37
N ALA A 348 14.59 9.82 9.20
CA ALA A 348 15.31 9.57 7.95
C ALA A 348 16.79 9.97 8.02
N LYS A 349 17.10 11.08 8.71
CA LYS A 349 18.48 11.53 8.91
C LYS A 349 19.27 10.59 9.83
N VAL A 350 18.65 10.15 10.92
CA VAL A 350 19.29 9.31 11.96
C VAL A 350 19.51 7.88 11.48
N ALA A 351 18.48 7.25 10.92
CA ALA A 351 18.54 5.85 10.50
C ALA A 351 19.23 5.63 9.13
N GLY A 352 19.44 6.70 8.37
CA GLY A 352 20.06 6.65 7.04
C GLY A 352 19.16 6.06 5.95
N SER A 353 19.63 6.10 4.70
CA SER A 353 18.85 5.71 3.52
C SER A 353 18.77 4.21 3.27
N LYS A 354 19.55 3.40 4.00
CA LYS A 354 19.59 1.94 3.84
C LYS A 354 18.41 1.24 4.52
N ASN A 355 17.82 1.87 5.54
CA ASN A 355 16.72 1.31 6.30
C ASN A 355 15.37 1.71 5.72
N LYS A 356 14.41 0.78 5.77
CA LYS A 356 13.02 1.10 5.52
C LYS A 356 12.46 1.78 6.77
N ILE A 357 11.96 2.99 6.63
CA ILE A 357 11.39 3.76 7.75
C ILE A 357 9.90 3.90 7.52
N VAL A 358 9.08 3.57 8.51
CA VAL A 358 7.63 3.74 8.48
C VAL A 358 7.25 4.68 9.62
N GLY A 359 6.62 5.81 9.31
CA GLY A 359 6.15 6.73 10.34
C GLY A 359 4.96 6.16 11.11
N ALA A 360 4.99 6.22 12.43
CA ALA A 360 3.93 5.71 13.29
C ALA A 360 3.18 6.85 13.99
N LEU A 361 1.86 6.74 14.10
CA LEU A 361 0.99 7.76 14.68
C LEU A 361 0.21 7.22 15.86
N PHE A 362 0.16 7.98 16.95
CA PHE A 362 -0.73 7.69 18.07
C PHE A 362 -2.05 8.41 17.85
N LEU A 363 -3.12 7.68 17.55
CA LEU A 363 -4.39 8.26 17.15
C LEU A 363 -5.05 9.08 18.27
N ASP A 364 -4.92 8.65 19.51
CA ASP A 364 -5.58 9.29 20.65
C ASP A 364 -5.12 10.74 20.89
N GLN A 365 -3.90 11.08 20.47
CA GLN A 365 -3.40 12.46 20.57
C GLN A 365 -4.22 13.45 19.75
N TYR A 366 -5.03 12.96 18.79
CA TYR A 366 -5.92 13.76 17.97
C TYR A 366 -7.37 13.70 18.44
N ARG A 367 -7.67 13.21 19.64
CA ARG A 367 -9.04 13.03 20.14
C ARG A 367 -9.89 14.30 20.04
N ASP A 368 -9.31 15.45 20.31
CA ASP A 368 -10.00 16.75 20.22
C ASP A 368 -10.03 17.34 18.80
N THR A 369 -9.21 16.81 17.88
CA THR A 369 -9.11 17.27 16.47
C THR A 369 -8.92 16.11 15.49
N PRO A 370 -9.86 15.14 15.45
CA PRO A 370 -9.66 13.88 14.72
C PRO A 370 -9.52 14.06 13.20
N GLU A 371 -9.96 15.20 12.65
CA GLU A 371 -9.69 15.59 11.26
C GLU A 371 -8.20 15.68 10.91
N LYS A 372 -7.34 15.95 11.89
CA LYS A 372 -5.87 16.00 11.71
C LYS A 372 -5.24 14.65 11.43
N ILE A 373 -5.89 13.54 11.80
CA ILE A 373 -5.40 12.17 11.55
C ILE A 373 -5.10 11.98 10.06
N SER A 374 -5.99 12.44 9.19
CA SER A 374 -5.85 12.33 7.74
C SER A 374 -4.58 13.06 7.22
N GLN A 375 -4.29 14.24 7.78
CA GLN A 375 -3.13 15.04 7.44
C GLN A 375 -1.84 14.40 7.96
N ALA A 376 -1.85 13.89 9.20
CA ALA A 376 -0.73 13.17 9.79
C ALA A 376 -0.34 11.95 8.94
N ILE A 377 -1.33 11.16 8.51
CA ILE A 377 -1.14 9.99 7.63
C ILE A 377 -0.51 10.42 6.31
N GLU A 378 -1.01 11.48 5.68
CA GLU A 378 -0.44 12.01 4.44
C GLU A 378 1.04 12.40 4.61
N ILE A 379 1.40 13.06 5.72
CA ILE A 379 2.78 13.44 6.02
C ILE A 379 3.68 12.21 6.23
N CYS A 380 3.24 11.21 6.99
CA CYS A 380 3.97 9.95 7.16
C CYS A 380 4.17 9.23 5.83
N MET A 381 3.09 9.07 5.06
CA MET A 381 3.15 8.47 3.74
C MET A 381 4.12 9.24 2.85
N LYS A 382 4.05 10.56 2.79
CA LYS A 382 4.92 11.38 1.93
C LYS A 382 6.40 11.27 2.29
N ASN A 383 6.74 11.24 3.58
CA ASN A 383 8.12 11.37 4.06
C ASN A 383 8.77 10.04 4.46
N SER A 384 8.07 8.91 4.31
CA SER A 384 8.59 7.60 4.70
C SER A 384 8.07 6.48 3.79
N ALA A 385 8.44 5.23 4.07
CA ALA A 385 8.00 4.05 3.35
C ALA A 385 6.56 3.63 3.69
N GLY A 386 5.87 4.32 4.61
CA GLY A 386 4.52 3.95 4.99
C GLY A 386 3.94 4.79 6.13
N CYS A 387 2.82 4.31 6.67
CA CYS A 387 2.26 4.82 7.92
C CYS A 387 1.74 3.66 8.76
N MET A 388 2.07 3.65 10.04
CA MET A 388 1.50 2.75 11.03
C MET A 388 0.59 3.56 11.97
N LEU A 389 -0.61 3.05 12.24
CA LEU A 389 -1.54 3.64 13.18
C LEU A 389 -1.55 2.83 14.49
N PHE A 390 -1.31 3.51 15.59
CA PHE A 390 -1.53 2.99 16.93
C PHE A 390 -2.77 3.70 17.49
N ASP A 391 -3.93 3.06 17.61
CA ASP A 391 -4.24 1.62 17.60
C ASP A 391 -5.62 1.38 16.94
N LEU A 392 -5.87 0.15 16.45
CA LEU A 392 -7.18 -0.34 15.98
C LEU A 392 -8.35 0.02 16.91
N SER A 393 -8.15 -0.01 18.24
CA SER A 393 -9.22 0.26 19.20
C SER A 393 -9.87 1.62 18.93
N TYR A 394 -9.09 2.67 18.68
CA TYR A 394 -9.64 4.01 18.40
C TYR A 394 -10.44 4.04 17.10
N LEU A 395 -10.02 3.30 16.07
CA LEU A 395 -10.77 3.25 14.82
C LEU A 395 -12.15 2.61 15.03
N VAL A 396 -12.22 1.55 15.82
CA VAL A 396 -13.47 0.83 16.06
C VAL A 396 -14.35 1.58 17.07
N ASP A 397 -13.82 1.90 18.24
CA ASP A 397 -14.57 2.42 19.39
C ASP A 397 -15.06 3.86 19.15
N GLU A 398 -14.23 4.71 18.55
CA GLU A 398 -14.58 6.11 18.24
C GLU A 398 -15.15 6.27 16.82
N ASN A 399 -15.24 5.18 16.06
CA ASN A 399 -15.68 5.15 14.66
C ASN A 399 -14.87 6.12 13.76
N TRP A 400 -13.55 6.17 13.97
CA TRP A 400 -12.63 7.09 13.28
C TRP A 400 -12.19 6.65 11.88
N TRP A 401 -12.77 5.59 11.32
CA TRP A 401 -12.48 5.11 9.95
C TRP A 401 -12.50 6.20 8.87
N LYS A 402 -13.40 7.19 9.00
CA LYS A 402 -13.49 8.30 8.04
C LYS A 402 -12.28 9.24 8.05
N TYR A 403 -11.52 9.26 9.15
CA TYR A 403 -10.33 10.10 9.31
C TYR A 403 -9.05 9.40 8.88
N THR A 404 -9.09 8.08 8.72
CA THR A 404 -7.99 7.30 8.15
C THR A 404 -7.93 7.35 6.62
N GLU A 405 -8.98 7.88 5.99
CA GLU A 405 -8.97 8.28 4.59
C GLU A 405 -8.31 9.69 4.50
N ASN A 406 -7.07 9.75 4.01
CA ASN A 406 -6.40 11.03 3.70
C ASN A 406 -6.71 11.56 2.29
N VAL A 407 -7.74 10.99 1.70
CA VAL A 407 -8.23 11.26 0.37
C VAL A 407 -9.74 11.36 0.41
N GLN A 408 -10.29 12.22 -0.42
CA GLN A 408 -11.71 12.36 -0.64
C GLN A 408 -12.08 11.68 -1.95
N VAL A 409 -13.02 10.73 -1.86
CA VAL A 409 -13.63 10.12 -3.03
C VAL A 409 -14.88 10.90 -3.39
N GLU A 410 -14.83 11.64 -4.48
CA GLU A 410 -15.93 12.48 -4.95
C GLU A 410 -16.52 11.96 -6.26
N PRO A 411 -17.83 12.13 -6.53
CA PRO A 411 -18.39 11.83 -7.83
C PRO A 411 -17.68 12.62 -8.93
N TRP A 412 -17.36 11.98 -10.06
CA TRP A 412 -16.71 12.64 -11.18
C TRP A 412 -17.68 13.58 -11.89
N LYS A 413 -17.47 14.89 -11.77
CA LYS A 413 -18.32 15.94 -12.35
C LYS A 413 -17.76 16.42 -13.68
N ARG A 414 -18.64 16.98 -14.52
CA ARG A 414 -18.22 17.61 -15.79
C ARG A 414 -17.29 18.80 -15.60
N SER A 415 -17.36 19.48 -14.45
CA SER A 415 -16.46 20.58 -14.07
C SER A 415 -15.01 20.11 -13.86
N ASP A 416 -14.79 18.83 -13.57
CA ASP A 416 -13.47 18.27 -13.28
C ASP A 416 -12.64 18.00 -14.55
N LEU A 417 -13.21 18.22 -15.74
CA LEU A 417 -12.65 17.79 -17.02
C LEU A 417 -11.18 18.19 -17.22
N LYS A 418 -10.84 19.45 -16.95
CA LYS A 418 -9.48 19.97 -17.14
C LYS A 418 -8.48 19.28 -16.20
N GLU A 419 -8.77 19.28 -14.90
CA GLU A 419 -7.92 18.64 -13.89
C GLU A 419 -7.81 17.13 -14.10
N SER A 420 -8.90 16.49 -14.54
CA SER A 420 -8.92 15.07 -14.88
C SER A 420 -8.00 14.75 -16.05
N ALA A 421 -7.93 15.63 -17.06
CA ALA A 421 -6.99 15.48 -18.17
C ALA A 421 -5.53 15.64 -17.70
N GLU A 422 -5.25 16.62 -16.85
CA GLU A 422 -3.92 16.86 -16.28
C GLU A 422 -3.42 15.67 -15.44
N VAL A 423 -4.28 15.06 -14.62
CA VAL A 423 -3.90 13.85 -13.86
C VAL A 423 -3.77 12.63 -14.77
N CYS A 424 -4.67 12.46 -15.76
CA CYS A 424 -4.61 11.34 -16.70
C CYS A 424 -3.32 11.36 -17.54
N GLU A 425 -2.81 12.54 -17.91
CA GLU A 425 -1.55 12.67 -18.64
C GLU A 425 -0.35 12.13 -17.83
N LYS A 426 -0.39 12.23 -16.49
CA LYS A 426 0.64 11.66 -15.60
C LYS A 426 0.49 10.15 -15.42
N ILE A 427 -0.75 9.68 -15.41
CA ILE A 427 -1.10 8.27 -15.19
C ILE A 427 -0.78 7.44 -16.43
N PHE A 428 -1.33 7.82 -17.58
CA PHE A 428 -1.32 7.00 -18.78
C PHE A 428 -0.17 7.36 -19.72
N PRO A 429 0.48 6.37 -20.35
CA PRO A 429 1.49 6.63 -21.38
C PRO A 429 0.92 7.44 -22.56
N LYS A 430 1.77 8.28 -23.18
CA LYS A 430 1.35 9.23 -24.22
C LYS A 430 0.73 8.53 -25.45
N GLU A 431 1.17 7.31 -25.75
CA GLU A 431 0.66 6.50 -26.86
C GLU A 431 -0.84 6.16 -26.78
N TYR A 432 -1.46 6.26 -25.60
CA TYR A 432 -2.91 6.04 -25.43
C TYR A 432 -3.77 7.29 -25.66
N LEU A 433 -3.12 8.45 -25.85
CA LEU A 433 -3.74 9.72 -26.25
C LEU A 433 -4.94 10.13 -25.37
N ILE A 434 -4.79 10.00 -24.05
CA ILE A 434 -5.82 10.42 -23.08
C ILE A 434 -5.78 11.94 -22.94
N THR A 435 -6.59 12.61 -23.76
CA THR A 435 -6.69 14.07 -23.82
C THR A 435 -7.98 14.57 -23.19
N GLU A 436 -8.06 15.87 -22.88
CA GLU A 436 -9.30 16.52 -22.44
C GLU A 436 -10.46 16.25 -23.41
N ARG A 437 -10.20 16.39 -24.73
CA ARG A 437 -11.19 16.09 -25.77
C ARG A 437 -11.67 14.64 -25.68
N LYS A 438 -10.74 13.67 -25.53
CA LYS A 438 -11.09 12.25 -25.44
C LYS A 438 -11.92 11.98 -24.19
N ILE A 439 -11.55 12.50 -23.02
CA ILE A 439 -12.34 12.36 -21.79
C ILE A 439 -13.77 12.90 -21.96
N LYS A 440 -13.90 14.09 -22.55
CA LYS A 440 -15.19 14.72 -22.80
C LYS A 440 -16.07 13.89 -23.73
N GLU A 441 -15.54 13.50 -24.89
CA GLU A 441 -16.33 12.82 -25.92
C GLU A 441 -16.55 11.35 -25.57
N TYR A 442 -15.56 10.63 -25.05
CA TYR A 442 -15.60 9.18 -24.85
C TYR A 442 -16.11 8.80 -23.47
N LEU A 443 -16.18 9.71 -22.49
CA LEU A 443 -16.79 9.44 -21.18
C LEU A 443 -17.98 10.36 -20.93
N LEU A 444 -17.73 11.65 -20.66
CA LEU A 444 -18.71 12.54 -20.03
C LEU A 444 -19.95 12.88 -20.88
N LYS A 445 -19.85 12.73 -22.20
CA LYS A 445 -20.94 12.91 -23.16
C LYS A 445 -21.66 11.61 -23.51
N GLN A 446 -21.10 10.45 -23.19
CA GLN A 446 -21.77 9.18 -23.43
C GLN A 446 -23.00 9.08 -22.55
N LYS A 447 -24.09 8.51 -23.08
CA LYS A 447 -25.33 8.39 -22.30
C LYS A 447 -25.18 7.37 -21.18
N GLU A 448 -24.39 6.35 -21.44
CA GLU A 448 -24.00 5.28 -20.53
C GLU A 448 -23.13 5.77 -19.37
N PHE A 449 -22.61 7.01 -19.38
CA PHE A 449 -21.77 7.53 -18.30
C PHE A 449 -22.51 7.53 -16.96
N ASP A 450 -21.95 6.79 -16.00
CA ASP A 450 -22.55 6.63 -14.69
C ASP A 450 -21.85 7.53 -13.67
N CYS A 451 -22.39 8.73 -13.44
CA CYS A 451 -21.83 9.69 -12.49
C CYS A 451 -21.94 9.24 -11.02
N GLN A 452 -22.77 8.24 -10.70
CA GLN A 452 -22.90 7.71 -9.33
C GLN A 452 -21.93 6.55 -9.06
N ALA A 453 -21.36 5.97 -10.11
CA ALA A 453 -20.32 4.94 -10.03
C ALA A 453 -18.95 5.42 -10.54
N SER A 454 -18.86 6.64 -11.07
CA SER A 454 -17.60 7.27 -11.48
C SER A 454 -17.11 8.24 -10.41
N PHE A 455 -15.85 8.12 -10.03
CA PHE A 455 -15.28 8.89 -8.94
C PHE A 455 -13.92 9.50 -9.31
N THR A 456 -13.61 10.62 -8.67
CA THR A 456 -12.27 11.20 -8.58
C THR A 456 -11.75 10.98 -7.16
N LEU A 457 -10.43 10.89 -7.05
CA LEU A 457 -9.73 10.82 -5.77
C LEU A 457 -8.93 12.10 -5.59
N ARG A 458 -9.22 12.84 -4.52
CA ARG A 458 -8.60 14.13 -4.20
C ARG A 458 -7.90 14.05 -2.85
N LYS A 459 -6.81 14.77 -2.67
CA LYS A 459 -6.18 14.90 -1.36
C LYS A 459 -7.03 15.76 -0.43
N THR A 460 -7.13 15.38 0.85
CA THR A 460 -7.90 16.16 1.83
C THR A 460 -7.26 17.53 2.11
N MET A 461 -5.93 17.63 2.11
CA MET A 461 -5.22 18.85 2.54
C MET A 461 -5.29 20.00 1.52
N ASP A 462 -5.19 19.71 0.22
CA ASP A 462 -5.10 20.72 -0.84
C ASP A 462 -6.16 20.55 -1.95
N GLY A 463 -7.04 19.54 -1.85
CA GLY A 463 -8.09 19.25 -2.83
C GLY A 463 -7.59 18.72 -4.17
N LYS A 464 -6.28 18.52 -4.34
CA LYS A 464 -5.66 18.12 -5.61
C LYS A 464 -6.10 16.73 -6.01
N MET A 465 -6.56 16.57 -7.25
CA MET A 465 -6.86 15.26 -7.82
C MET A 465 -5.59 14.44 -8.02
N ILE A 466 -5.63 13.20 -7.55
CA ILE A 466 -4.55 12.21 -7.63
C ILE A 466 -5.01 10.87 -8.20
N GLY A 467 -6.28 10.73 -8.57
CA GLY A 467 -6.78 9.49 -9.15
C GLY A 467 -8.17 9.65 -9.76
N VAL A 468 -8.51 8.76 -10.69
CA VAL A 468 -9.80 8.75 -11.39
C VAL A 468 -10.28 7.33 -11.66
N ILE A 469 -11.58 7.11 -11.59
CA ILE A 469 -12.26 5.90 -12.09
C ILE A 469 -13.55 6.31 -12.81
N GLY A 470 -13.60 6.06 -14.11
CA GLY A 470 -14.73 6.38 -14.99
C GLY A 470 -15.46 5.11 -15.38
N VAL A 471 -16.79 5.13 -15.20
CA VAL A 471 -17.66 3.98 -15.40
C VAL A 471 -18.77 4.30 -16.38
N LYS A 472 -19.07 3.32 -17.23
CA LYS A 472 -20.28 3.29 -18.04
C LYS A 472 -21.15 2.12 -17.66
N THR A 473 -22.47 2.33 -17.59
CA THR A 473 -23.45 1.28 -17.32
C THR A 473 -24.26 1.02 -18.58
N ALA A 474 -24.43 -0.25 -18.95
CA ALA A 474 -25.10 -0.64 -20.19
C ALA A 474 -26.54 -0.11 -20.26
N GLU A 475 -26.87 0.65 -21.30
CA GLU A 475 -28.27 0.98 -21.61
C GLU A 475 -28.97 -0.19 -22.31
N ASN A 476 -28.27 -0.86 -23.25
CA ASN A 476 -28.82 -2.00 -23.97
C ASN A 476 -28.72 -3.29 -23.13
N GLN A 477 -29.78 -3.56 -22.35
CA GLN A 477 -29.88 -4.72 -21.49
C GLN A 477 -30.05 -6.06 -22.23
N GLU A 478 -30.48 -6.04 -23.50
CA GLU A 478 -30.55 -7.26 -24.31
C GLU A 478 -29.15 -7.73 -24.70
N LEU A 479 -28.28 -6.78 -25.10
CA LEU A 479 -26.91 -7.08 -25.50
C LEU A 479 -25.98 -7.27 -24.29
N TYR A 480 -26.16 -6.45 -23.27
CA TYR A 480 -25.29 -6.39 -22.08
C TYR A 480 -26.13 -6.33 -20.79
N PRO A 481 -26.77 -7.46 -20.42
CA PRO A 481 -27.63 -7.51 -19.23
C PRO A 481 -26.82 -7.21 -17.97
N SER A 482 -27.32 -6.30 -17.14
CA SER A 482 -26.78 -5.93 -15.82
C SER A 482 -25.25 -5.73 -15.83
N THR A 483 -24.73 -5.13 -16.90
CA THR A 483 -23.30 -4.98 -17.15
C THR A 483 -22.86 -3.52 -16.98
N ALA A 484 -21.71 -3.33 -16.36
CA ALA A 484 -20.99 -2.06 -16.36
C ALA A 484 -19.56 -2.25 -16.87
N TRP A 485 -18.93 -1.17 -17.28
CA TRP A 485 -17.55 -1.14 -17.75
C TRP A 485 -16.77 -0.09 -16.97
N ILE A 486 -15.59 -0.47 -16.49
CA ILE A 486 -14.58 0.48 -16.02
C ILE A 486 -13.87 0.99 -17.28
N SER A 487 -14.33 2.12 -17.81
CA SER A 487 -13.83 2.73 -19.05
C SER A 487 -12.42 3.29 -18.91
N ILE A 488 -12.10 3.84 -17.73
CA ILE A 488 -10.79 4.43 -17.41
C ILE A 488 -10.55 4.34 -15.91
N PHE A 489 -9.35 3.94 -15.49
CA PHE A 489 -9.00 3.85 -14.07
C PHE A 489 -7.50 4.02 -13.88
N GLY A 490 -7.11 4.89 -12.94
CA GLY A 490 -5.72 4.99 -12.52
C GLY A 490 -5.49 5.99 -11.39
N ILE A 491 -4.33 5.84 -10.75
CA ILE A 491 -3.82 6.68 -9.66
C ILE A 491 -2.49 7.29 -10.12
N ASP A 492 -2.29 8.57 -9.79
CA ASP A 492 -1.04 9.31 -10.01
C ASP A 492 0.13 8.50 -9.44
N ARG A 493 1.24 8.43 -10.19
CA ARG A 493 2.39 7.55 -9.91
C ARG A 493 2.98 7.78 -8.54
N ASP A 494 2.99 9.02 -8.06
CA ASP A 494 3.53 9.40 -6.74
C ASP A 494 2.67 8.88 -5.58
N TYR A 495 1.44 8.45 -5.88
CA TYR A 495 0.43 8.01 -4.92
C TYR A 495 0.00 6.55 -5.16
N GLN A 496 0.67 5.83 -6.06
CA GLN A 496 0.47 4.39 -6.21
C GLN A 496 1.01 3.62 -4.99
N ASP A 497 0.57 2.38 -4.84
CA ASP A 497 0.97 1.50 -3.73
C ASP A 497 0.63 2.01 -2.33
N CYS A 498 -0.36 2.91 -2.23
CA CYS A 498 -0.83 3.49 -0.97
C CYS A 498 -2.30 3.11 -0.66
N GLY A 499 -2.82 2.03 -1.25
CA GLY A 499 -4.22 1.57 -1.05
C GLY A 499 -5.29 2.36 -1.82
N TYR A 500 -4.97 3.53 -2.36
CA TYR A 500 -5.91 4.41 -3.08
C TYR A 500 -6.63 3.79 -4.29
N GLY A 501 -5.96 2.89 -5.02
CA GLY A 501 -6.58 2.15 -6.12
C GLY A 501 -7.71 1.24 -5.62
N THR A 502 -7.48 0.54 -4.50
CA THR A 502 -8.47 -0.30 -3.84
C THR A 502 -9.64 0.54 -3.32
N ILE A 503 -9.38 1.68 -2.68
CA ILE A 503 -10.43 2.60 -2.21
C ILE A 503 -11.36 3.03 -3.36
N LEU A 504 -10.81 3.53 -4.47
CA LEU A 504 -11.61 3.95 -5.63
C LEU A 504 -12.41 2.79 -6.24
N LEU A 505 -11.76 1.63 -6.38
CA LEU A 505 -12.41 0.45 -6.95
C LEU A 505 -13.54 -0.05 -6.04
N HIS A 506 -13.33 -0.15 -4.73
CA HIS A 506 -14.33 -0.63 -3.78
C HIS A 506 -15.54 0.31 -3.69
N ARG A 507 -15.31 1.64 -3.66
CA ARG A 507 -16.39 2.64 -3.78
C ARG A 507 -17.22 2.43 -5.05
N THR A 508 -16.54 2.21 -6.16
CA THR A 508 -17.16 1.95 -7.47
C THR A 508 -17.98 0.67 -7.47
N LEU A 509 -17.38 -0.46 -7.07
CA LEU A 509 -18.07 -1.76 -7.03
C LEU A 509 -19.24 -1.74 -6.04
N GLY A 510 -19.10 -1.05 -4.90
CA GLY A 510 -20.20 -0.84 -3.94
C GLY A 510 -21.37 -0.06 -4.53
N ALA A 511 -21.10 0.99 -5.31
CA ALA A 511 -22.14 1.74 -6.02
C ALA A 511 -22.84 0.86 -7.09
N LEU A 512 -22.06 0.07 -7.83
CA LEU A 512 -22.58 -0.83 -8.87
C LEU A 512 -23.42 -1.97 -8.28
N ARG A 513 -23.01 -2.58 -7.16
CA ARG A 513 -23.82 -3.58 -6.43
C ARG A 513 -25.17 -3.04 -6.02
N LYS A 514 -25.21 -1.82 -5.47
CA LYS A 514 -26.48 -1.15 -5.09
C LYS A 514 -27.42 -0.91 -6.28
N LYS A 515 -26.87 -0.83 -7.49
CA LYS A 515 -27.63 -0.70 -8.74
C LYS A 515 -28.04 -2.05 -9.37
N GLY A 516 -27.70 -3.17 -8.74
CA GLY A 516 -28.01 -4.51 -9.25
C GLY A 516 -27.13 -4.95 -10.42
N ILE A 517 -25.97 -4.32 -10.64
CA ILE A 517 -25.00 -4.76 -11.64
C ILE A 517 -24.41 -6.11 -11.23
N LYS A 518 -24.33 -7.03 -12.18
CA LYS A 518 -23.86 -8.41 -11.99
C LYS A 518 -22.55 -8.70 -12.70
N LYS A 519 -22.18 -7.90 -13.71
CA LYS A 519 -20.91 -8.06 -14.43
C LYS A 519 -20.22 -6.72 -14.61
N VAL A 520 -18.94 -6.66 -14.29
CA VAL A 520 -18.08 -5.49 -14.52
C VAL A 520 -16.94 -5.88 -15.43
N CYS A 521 -16.81 -5.22 -16.58
CA CYS A 521 -15.72 -5.44 -17.53
C CYS A 521 -14.65 -4.37 -17.39
N LEU A 522 -13.39 -4.72 -17.64
CA LEU A 522 -12.27 -3.78 -17.75
C LEU A 522 -12.16 -3.28 -19.19
N GLY A 523 -12.42 -1.99 -19.42
CA GLY A 523 -12.55 -1.40 -20.75
C GLY A 523 -13.73 -2.01 -21.53
N GLN A 524 -13.59 -2.14 -22.85
CA GLN A 524 -14.52 -2.87 -23.74
C GLN A 524 -15.92 -2.26 -23.89
N ASP A 525 -16.14 -1.08 -23.35
CA ASP A 525 -17.35 -0.29 -23.55
C ASP A 525 -17.51 0.20 -25.00
N PHE A 526 -18.68 0.77 -25.31
CA PHE A 526 -18.83 1.58 -26.52
C PHE A 526 -18.07 2.89 -26.37
N ALA A 527 -17.41 3.33 -27.44
CA ALA A 527 -16.51 4.50 -27.41
C ALA A 527 -15.50 4.40 -26.24
N ASN A 528 -14.80 3.27 -26.16
CA ASN A 528 -13.86 2.96 -25.10
C ASN A 528 -12.55 3.76 -25.20
N PHE A 529 -11.92 4.02 -24.06
CA PHE A 529 -10.52 4.48 -24.03
C PHE A 529 -9.57 3.31 -24.27
N PHE A 530 -9.90 2.17 -23.67
CA PHE A 530 -9.11 0.96 -23.65
C PHE A 530 -10.00 -0.25 -23.89
N SER A 531 -9.51 -1.24 -24.62
CA SER A 531 -10.20 -2.53 -24.82
C SER A 531 -9.84 -3.56 -23.72
N GLY A 532 -9.08 -3.15 -22.71
CA GLY A 532 -8.64 -3.94 -21.57
C GLY A 532 -7.70 -3.12 -20.68
N ILE A 533 -6.96 -3.79 -19.80
CA ILE A 533 -5.89 -3.17 -18.99
C ILE A 533 -4.79 -2.69 -19.94
N PRO A 534 -4.52 -1.37 -20.05
CA PRO A 534 -3.51 -0.85 -20.97
C PRO A 534 -2.09 -1.11 -20.48
N LYS A 535 -1.22 -1.56 -21.39
CA LYS A 535 0.18 -1.95 -21.12
C LYS A 535 0.24 -2.87 -19.89
N PRO A 536 -0.39 -4.06 -19.97
CA PRO A 536 -0.49 -4.95 -18.82
C PRO A 536 0.90 -5.35 -18.35
N ASP A 537 1.07 -5.39 -17.03
CA ASP A 537 2.26 -5.92 -16.36
C ASP A 537 1.81 -6.80 -15.18
N GLU A 538 2.75 -7.53 -14.57
CA GLU A 538 2.45 -8.45 -13.48
C GLU A 538 1.76 -7.75 -12.30
N LYS A 539 2.17 -6.51 -11.99
CA LYS A 539 1.65 -5.73 -10.87
C LYS A 539 0.19 -5.33 -11.10
N LYS A 540 -0.13 -4.77 -12.27
CA LYS A 540 -1.50 -4.39 -12.66
C LYS A 540 -2.41 -5.62 -12.72
N CYS A 541 -1.92 -6.71 -13.30
CA CYS A 541 -2.70 -7.95 -13.40
C CYS A 541 -3.02 -8.51 -12.00
N ARG A 542 -2.00 -8.58 -11.13
CA ARG A 542 -2.16 -9.07 -9.76
C ARG A 542 -3.10 -8.19 -8.93
N PHE A 543 -3.06 -6.86 -9.11
CA PHE A 543 -4.02 -5.95 -8.48
C PHE A 543 -5.47 -6.37 -8.79
N PHE A 544 -5.84 -6.50 -10.07
CA PHE A 544 -7.21 -6.88 -10.42
C PHE A 544 -7.57 -8.31 -10.00
N GLN A 545 -6.63 -9.26 -10.09
CA GLN A 545 -6.85 -10.64 -9.64
C GLN A 545 -7.11 -10.72 -8.13
N ASN A 546 -6.38 -9.96 -7.32
CA ASN A 546 -6.59 -9.88 -5.87
C ASN A 546 -7.96 -9.28 -5.51
N GLU A 547 -8.51 -8.45 -6.40
CA GLU A 547 -9.86 -7.88 -6.31
C GLU A 547 -10.95 -8.79 -6.93
N GLY A 548 -10.58 -10.01 -7.33
CA GLY A 548 -11.49 -11.05 -7.84
C GLY A 548 -11.77 -11.02 -9.34
N PHE A 549 -11.09 -10.17 -10.12
CA PHE A 549 -11.27 -10.14 -11.56
C PHE A 549 -10.64 -11.36 -12.24
N HIS A 550 -11.38 -11.95 -13.17
CA HIS A 550 -10.89 -12.95 -14.10
C HIS A 550 -10.25 -12.23 -15.28
N LEU A 551 -8.96 -12.45 -15.50
CA LEU A 551 -8.21 -11.88 -16.63
C LEU A 551 -8.07 -12.91 -17.75
N ASN A 552 -8.17 -12.46 -19.00
CA ASN A 552 -7.92 -13.31 -20.16
C ASN A 552 -6.45 -13.73 -20.23
N ALA A 553 -6.19 -14.93 -20.75
CA ALA A 553 -4.84 -15.46 -20.91
C ALA A 553 -4.07 -14.74 -22.02
N GLU A 554 -4.75 -14.44 -23.13
CA GLU A 554 -4.16 -13.77 -24.29
C GLU A 554 -4.26 -12.26 -24.18
N GLU A 555 -3.24 -11.60 -24.71
CA GLU A 555 -3.23 -10.16 -24.94
C GLU A 555 -3.81 -9.84 -26.32
N HIS A 556 -4.32 -8.62 -26.44
CA HIS A 556 -4.79 -8.09 -27.72
C HIS A 556 -4.22 -6.70 -27.95
N TYR A 557 -4.29 -6.24 -29.19
CA TYR A 557 -3.46 -5.16 -29.69
C TYR A 557 -4.29 -4.12 -30.45
N ASP A 558 -3.85 -2.86 -30.39
CA ASP A 558 -4.11 -1.93 -31.49
C ASP A 558 -2.86 -1.92 -32.38
N LEU A 559 -3.08 -2.00 -33.69
CA LEU A 559 -2.03 -1.98 -34.69
C LEU A 559 -2.07 -0.67 -35.47
N GLU A 560 -0.90 -0.17 -35.87
CA GLU A 560 -0.78 0.98 -36.77
C GLU A 560 0.06 0.64 -37.99
N GLY A 561 -0.30 1.19 -39.13
CA GLY A 561 0.40 0.99 -40.40
C GLY A 561 0.14 2.14 -41.37
N ASN A 562 1.12 2.42 -42.22
CA ASN A 562 0.96 3.38 -43.32
C ASN A 562 0.37 2.65 -44.54
N VAL A 563 -0.66 3.22 -45.15
CA VAL A 563 -1.31 2.67 -46.35
C VAL A 563 -0.96 3.42 -47.63
N SER A 564 -0.45 4.65 -47.52
CA SER A 564 0.05 5.44 -48.66
C SER A 564 1.41 4.91 -49.09
N GLU A 565 1.59 4.67 -50.39
CA GLU A 565 2.84 4.16 -50.98
C GLU A 565 3.33 2.83 -50.34
N ASN A 566 2.39 1.97 -49.93
CA ASN A 566 2.71 0.70 -49.30
C ASN A 566 2.81 -0.43 -50.35
N GLU A 567 4.05 -0.81 -50.68
CA GLU A 567 4.33 -1.85 -51.67
C GLU A 567 3.65 -3.20 -51.39
N GLN A 568 3.40 -3.55 -50.13
CA GLN A 568 2.74 -4.81 -49.78
C GLN A 568 1.25 -4.78 -50.13
N ILE A 569 0.62 -3.61 -50.12
CA ILE A 569 -0.78 -3.40 -50.52
C ILE A 569 -0.89 -3.23 -52.03
N GLU A 570 0.02 -2.47 -52.64
CA GLU A 570 0.05 -2.23 -54.09
C GLU A 570 0.29 -3.51 -54.87
N ASN A 571 1.27 -4.32 -54.45
CA ASN A 571 1.67 -5.55 -55.15
C ASN A 571 0.85 -6.78 -54.76
N PHE A 572 -0.13 -6.66 -53.86
CA PHE A 572 -0.99 -7.78 -53.50
C PHE A 572 -1.88 -8.18 -54.69
N ASN A 573 -1.64 -9.36 -55.24
CA ASN A 573 -2.40 -9.88 -56.37
C ASN A 573 -3.82 -10.28 -55.93
N THR A 574 -4.83 -9.62 -56.49
CA THR A 574 -6.25 -9.85 -56.19
C THR A 574 -7.02 -10.64 -57.26
N ASP A 575 -6.39 -10.95 -58.40
CA ASP A 575 -7.00 -11.48 -59.63
C ASP A 575 -7.83 -12.75 -59.41
N TYR A 576 -7.36 -13.64 -58.52
CA TYR A 576 -8.05 -14.90 -58.23
C TYR A 576 -9.43 -14.66 -57.61
N TRP A 577 -9.52 -13.78 -56.61
CA TRP A 577 -10.77 -13.54 -55.89
C TRP A 577 -11.74 -12.67 -56.69
N GLU A 578 -11.24 -11.79 -57.54
CA GLU A 578 -12.06 -10.92 -58.40
C GLU A 578 -12.91 -11.68 -59.44
N GLN A 579 -12.58 -12.95 -59.69
CA GLN A 579 -13.41 -13.86 -60.51
C GLN A 579 -14.72 -14.25 -59.81
N PHE A 580 -14.72 -14.29 -58.48
CA PHE A 580 -15.83 -14.82 -57.67
C PHE A 580 -16.51 -13.75 -56.80
N TYR A 581 -15.82 -12.65 -56.54
CA TYR A 581 -16.24 -11.62 -55.60
C TYR A 581 -16.02 -10.22 -56.17
N GLU A 582 -16.70 -9.26 -55.58
CA GLU A 582 -16.54 -7.85 -55.88
C GLU A 582 -16.70 -7.04 -54.58
N THR A 583 -15.85 -6.06 -54.35
CA THR A 583 -16.00 -5.13 -53.22
C THR A 583 -16.62 -3.83 -53.69
N GLU A 584 -17.62 -3.33 -52.94
CA GLU A 584 -18.24 -2.04 -53.22
C GLU A 584 -18.49 -1.27 -51.93
N VAL A 585 -18.41 0.06 -52.00
CA VAL A 585 -18.88 0.93 -50.92
C VAL A 585 -20.40 0.80 -50.76
N PHE A 586 -20.90 1.03 -49.56
CA PHE A 586 -22.34 1.00 -49.29
C PHE A 586 -23.10 2.00 -50.19
N GLN A 587 -24.19 1.56 -50.84
CA GLN A 587 -25.05 2.43 -51.67
C GLN A 587 -26.48 2.56 -51.11
N GLY A 588 -26.71 2.05 -49.88
CA GLY A 588 -28.02 2.12 -49.21
C GLY A 588 -28.68 0.76 -48.96
N GLU A 589 -27.98 -0.34 -49.14
CA GLU A 589 -28.44 -1.73 -48.94
C GLU A 589 -28.61 -2.12 -47.46
N LYS A 590 -29.26 -1.24 -46.66
CA LYS A 590 -29.39 -1.39 -45.21
C LYS A 590 -29.95 -2.76 -44.81
N LYS A 591 -30.98 -3.23 -45.51
CA LYS A 591 -31.65 -4.50 -45.18
C LYS A 591 -30.73 -5.70 -45.40
N GLN A 592 -30.05 -5.77 -46.53
CA GLN A 592 -29.12 -6.86 -46.85
C GLN A 592 -27.92 -6.84 -45.90
N PHE A 593 -27.37 -5.66 -45.64
CA PHE A 593 -26.20 -5.51 -44.77
C PHE A 593 -26.49 -5.91 -43.31
N LEU A 594 -27.57 -5.37 -42.72
CA LEU A 594 -27.95 -5.76 -41.35
C LEU A 594 -28.38 -7.22 -41.27
N SER A 595 -29.05 -7.75 -42.30
CA SER A 595 -29.36 -9.19 -42.38
C SER A 595 -28.09 -10.03 -42.38
N PHE A 596 -27.06 -9.64 -43.13
CA PHE A 596 -25.77 -10.33 -43.11
C PHE A 596 -25.15 -10.33 -41.71
N LEU A 597 -25.09 -9.18 -41.04
CA LEU A 597 -24.54 -9.07 -39.68
C LEU A 597 -25.33 -9.90 -38.68
N HIS A 598 -26.67 -9.87 -38.75
CA HIS A 598 -27.53 -10.68 -37.88
C HIS A 598 -27.21 -12.17 -37.96
N HIS A 599 -26.92 -12.68 -39.16
CA HIS A 599 -26.63 -14.11 -39.36
C HIS A 599 -25.17 -14.48 -39.06
N GLU A 600 -24.21 -13.62 -39.42
CA GLU A 600 -22.78 -13.96 -39.37
C GLU A 600 -22.07 -13.42 -38.13
N PHE A 601 -22.50 -12.25 -37.63
CA PHE A 601 -21.89 -11.50 -36.54
C PHE A 601 -22.94 -10.82 -35.62
N PRO A 602 -23.89 -11.59 -35.06
CA PRO A 602 -24.95 -11.02 -34.22
C PRO A 602 -24.37 -10.34 -32.97
N GLY A 603 -25.11 -9.36 -32.46
CA GLY A 603 -24.77 -8.67 -31.21
C GLY A 603 -24.04 -7.34 -31.43
N ARG A 604 -22.80 -7.20 -30.91
CA ARG A 604 -22.11 -5.90 -30.87
C ARG A 604 -21.92 -5.29 -32.27
N TRP A 605 -21.41 -6.07 -33.21
CA TRP A 605 -21.08 -5.56 -34.55
C TRP A 605 -22.34 -5.18 -35.35
N GLU A 606 -23.40 -5.98 -35.25
CA GLU A 606 -24.72 -5.64 -35.79
C GLU A 606 -25.26 -4.32 -35.20
N TYR A 607 -25.22 -4.19 -33.87
CA TYR A 607 -25.67 -3.00 -33.16
C TYR A 607 -24.86 -1.75 -33.56
N GLU A 608 -23.52 -1.84 -33.58
CA GLU A 608 -22.65 -0.72 -33.97
C GLU A 608 -22.88 -0.29 -35.42
N ALA A 609 -23.05 -1.24 -36.34
CA ALA A 609 -23.36 -0.95 -37.73
C ALA A 609 -24.74 -0.29 -37.88
N GLU A 610 -25.77 -0.77 -37.19
CA GLU A 610 -27.09 -0.14 -37.20
C GLU A 610 -27.03 1.31 -36.70
N LYS A 611 -26.34 1.55 -35.56
CA LYS A 611 -26.17 2.89 -35.02
C LYS A 611 -25.33 3.81 -35.90
N ALA A 612 -24.33 3.27 -36.60
CA ALA A 612 -23.56 4.02 -37.59
C ALA A 612 -24.45 4.50 -38.76
N LEU A 613 -25.33 3.63 -39.25
CA LEU A 613 -26.29 3.99 -40.31
C LEU A 613 -27.32 5.02 -39.84
N GLU A 614 -27.86 4.89 -38.62
CA GLU A 614 -28.75 5.89 -38.01
C GLU A 614 -28.09 7.27 -37.91
N LYS A 615 -26.79 7.30 -37.59
CA LYS A 615 -25.97 8.52 -37.52
C LYS A 615 -25.50 9.02 -38.88
N LYS A 616 -25.98 8.43 -39.98
CA LYS A 616 -25.61 8.79 -41.36
C LYS A 616 -24.10 8.72 -41.60
N LYS A 617 -23.46 7.64 -41.15
CA LYS A 617 -22.06 7.35 -41.49
C LYS A 617 -21.85 7.47 -43.01
N ASP A 618 -20.71 8.03 -43.40
CA ASP A 618 -20.35 8.17 -44.82
C ASP A 618 -20.37 6.78 -45.48
N PRO A 619 -21.17 6.57 -46.53
CA PRO A 619 -21.25 5.27 -47.19
C PRO A 619 -19.90 4.78 -47.74
N ARG A 620 -18.97 5.69 -48.07
CA ARG A 620 -17.61 5.36 -48.52
C ARG A 620 -16.75 4.74 -47.43
N GLU A 621 -17.17 4.86 -46.17
CA GLU A 621 -16.52 4.26 -45.00
C GLU A 621 -17.13 2.89 -44.62
N ILE A 622 -17.95 2.30 -45.50
CA ILE A 622 -18.53 0.96 -45.31
C ILE A 622 -18.26 0.19 -46.60
N LEU A 623 -17.36 -0.80 -46.53
CA LEU A 623 -17.04 -1.64 -47.68
C LEU A 623 -17.74 -2.99 -47.54
N LEU A 624 -18.46 -3.41 -48.57
CA LEU A 624 -19.17 -4.68 -48.62
C LEU A 624 -18.50 -5.61 -49.64
N LEU A 625 -18.31 -6.87 -49.25
CA LEU A 625 -17.89 -7.93 -50.15
C LEU A 625 -19.12 -8.65 -50.70
N TRP A 626 -19.36 -8.53 -51.99
CA TRP A 626 -20.43 -9.20 -52.70
C TRP A 626 -19.93 -10.45 -53.40
N LYS A 627 -20.81 -11.43 -53.55
CA LYS A 627 -20.64 -12.45 -54.58
C LYS A 627 -20.70 -11.79 -55.97
N LYS A 628 -19.95 -12.29 -56.95
CA LYS A 628 -19.85 -11.67 -58.30
C LYS A 628 -21.20 -11.47 -58.99
N ASP A 629 -22.15 -12.38 -58.76
CA ASP A 629 -23.51 -12.31 -59.30
C ASP A 629 -24.44 -11.34 -58.53
N ARG A 630 -23.91 -10.63 -57.52
CA ARG A 630 -24.62 -9.70 -56.62
C ARG A 630 -25.82 -10.30 -55.89
N SER A 631 -25.88 -11.63 -55.76
CA SER A 631 -27.00 -12.30 -55.07
C SER A 631 -26.98 -12.12 -53.55
N GLU A 632 -25.80 -11.91 -52.94
CA GLU A 632 -25.65 -11.81 -51.49
C GLU A 632 -24.35 -11.12 -51.05
N ILE A 633 -24.39 -10.58 -49.82
CA ILE A 633 -23.23 -10.03 -49.11
C ILE A 633 -22.52 -11.16 -48.35
N LEU A 634 -21.21 -11.26 -48.53
CA LEU A 634 -20.35 -12.31 -47.99
C LEU A 634 -19.29 -11.81 -47.03
N GLY A 635 -19.18 -10.50 -46.86
CA GLY A 635 -18.23 -9.88 -45.95
C GLY A 635 -18.45 -8.38 -45.86
N TYR A 636 -17.84 -7.76 -44.86
CA TYR A 636 -17.85 -6.31 -44.71
C TYR A 636 -16.60 -5.83 -43.98
N CYS A 637 -16.31 -4.55 -44.15
CA CYS A 637 -15.33 -3.82 -43.38
C CYS A 637 -15.89 -2.43 -43.06
N MET A 638 -15.85 -2.07 -41.78
CA MET A 638 -16.18 -0.73 -41.33
C MET A 638 -14.88 0.09 -41.27
N LEU A 639 -14.87 1.22 -41.96
CA LEU A 639 -13.74 2.15 -42.01
C LEU A 639 -14.07 3.41 -41.22
N SER A 640 -13.09 4.23 -40.89
CA SER A 640 -13.31 5.58 -40.38
C SER A 640 -12.23 6.53 -40.87
N VAL A 641 -12.57 7.80 -41.07
CA VAL A 641 -11.62 8.85 -41.40
C VAL A 641 -11.68 9.93 -40.33
N GLU A 642 -10.64 10.03 -39.50
CA GLU A 642 -10.52 11.11 -38.53
C GLU A 642 -10.09 12.40 -39.21
N LYS A 643 -10.67 13.51 -38.75
CA LYS A 643 -10.34 14.86 -39.20
C LYS A 643 -9.96 15.73 -38.01
N ASN A 644 -8.94 16.57 -38.18
CA ASN A 644 -8.60 17.59 -37.20
C ASN A 644 -9.64 18.73 -37.17
N VAL A 645 -9.42 19.70 -36.29
CA VAL A 645 -10.30 20.88 -36.14
C VAL A 645 -10.41 21.76 -37.39
N HIS A 646 -9.46 21.64 -38.32
CA HIS A 646 -9.45 22.32 -39.62
C HIS A 646 -10.05 21.47 -40.75
N GLY A 647 -10.59 20.29 -40.44
CA GLY A 647 -11.17 19.37 -41.40
C GLY A 647 -10.16 18.57 -42.22
N GLN A 648 -8.86 18.68 -41.92
CA GLN A 648 -7.81 17.89 -42.58
C GLN A 648 -7.81 16.47 -42.02
N LYS A 649 -7.65 15.49 -42.89
CA LYS A 649 -7.60 14.07 -42.52
C LYS A 649 -6.31 13.78 -41.76
N THR A 650 -6.40 13.06 -40.65
CA THR A 650 -5.24 12.82 -39.77
C THR A 650 -4.87 11.34 -39.67
N CYS A 651 -5.86 10.47 -39.54
CA CYS A 651 -5.69 9.03 -39.50
C CYS A 651 -7.01 8.36 -39.91
N GLY A 652 -6.95 7.07 -40.23
CA GLY A 652 -8.13 6.26 -40.45
C GLY A 652 -8.20 5.09 -39.50
N GLY A 653 -9.39 4.54 -39.34
CA GLY A 653 -9.63 3.29 -38.65
C GLY A 653 -10.06 2.21 -39.63
N LEU A 654 -9.68 0.97 -39.34
CA LEU A 654 -10.17 -0.21 -40.03
C LEU A 654 -10.61 -1.23 -38.98
N GLY A 655 -11.92 -1.44 -38.91
CA GLY A 655 -12.51 -2.33 -37.93
C GLY A 655 -13.96 -1.95 -37.61
N PRO A 656 -14.83 -2.94 -37.34
CA PRO A 656 -14.61 -4.37 -37.54
C PRO A 656 -14.52 -4.81 -39.01
N ILE A 657 -13.85 -5.94 -39.25
CA ILE A 657 -13.79 -6.64 -40.55
C ILE A 657 -14.26 -8.09 -40.36
N GLY A 658 -15.15 -8.55 -41.23
CA GLY A 658 -15.78 -9.85 -41.09
C GLY A 658 -16.10 -10.52 -42.42
N ILE A 659 -15.86 -11.83 -42.50
CA ILE A 659 -16.16 -12.69 -43.64
C ILE A 659 -17.19 -13.75 -43.24
N SER A 660 -18.15 -14.07 -44.12
CA SER A 660 -19.13 -15.15 -43.92
C SER A 660 -18.43 -16.49 -43.65
N LYS A 661 -18.94 -17.26 -42.69
CA LYS A 661 -18.39 -18.57 -42.31
C LYS A 661 -18.16 -19.50 -43.50
N LYS A 662 -19.00 -19.43 -44.53
CA LYS A 662 -18.97 -20.35 -45.69
C LYS A 662 -17.77 -20.15 -46.64
N ILE A 663 -17.10 -19.01 -46.58
CA ILE A 663 -15.93 -18.70 -47.42
C ILE A 663 -14.65 -18.42 -46.61
N ARG A 664 -14.67 -18.66 -45.29
CA ARG A 664 -13.45 -18.60 -44.46
C ARG A 664 -12.49 -19.73 -44.83
N GLY A 665 -11.19 -19.52 -44.58
CA GLY A 665 -10.14 -20.47 -44.92
C GLY A 665 -9.68 -20.45 -46.39
N GLN A 666 -10.31 -19.62 -47.24
CA GLN A 666 -9.96 -19.45 -48.66
C GLN A 666 -9.17 -18.16 -48.92
N HIS A 667 -8.54 -17.60 -47.88
CA HIS A 667 -7.79 -16.33 -47.93
C HIS A 667 -8.58 -15.10 -48.44
N VAL A 668 -9.91 -15.18 -48.56
CA VAL A 668 -10.78 -14.05 -48.97
C VAL A 668 -10.70 -12.87 -47.98
N GLY A 669 -10.36 -13.15 -46.72
CA GLY A 669 -10.09 -12.10 -45.73
C GLY A 669 -8.90 -11.20 -46.13
N ASN A 670 -7.85 -11.76 -46.71
CA ASN A 670 -6.70 -10.99 -47.21
C ASN A 670 -7.13 -10.06 -48.36
N TYR A 671 -7.97 -10.57 -49.26
CA TYR A 671 -8.56 -9.78 -50.36
C TYR A 671 -9.39 -8.60 -49.82
N LEU A 672 -10.36 -8.87 -48.93
CA LEU A 672 -11.19 -7.79 -48.36
C LEU A 672 -10.36 -6.79 -47.56
N LEU A 673 -9.37 -7.25 -46.80
CA LEU A 673 -8.44 -6.38 -46.07
C LEU A 673 -7.68 -5.47 -47.04
N CYS A 674 -7.05 -6.02 -48.09
CA CYS A 674 -6.33 -5.26 -49.10
C CYS A 674 -7.24 -4.20 -49.75
N GLN A 675 -8.46 -4.57 -50.16
CA GLN A 675 -9.41 -3.65 -50.76
C GLN A 675 -9.86 -2.56 -49.77
N SER A 676 -10.01 -2.90 -48.50
CA SER A 676 -10.33 -1.94 -47.42
C SER A 676 -9.22 -0.93 -47.21
N LEU A 677 -7.95 -1.36 -47.25
CA LEU A 677 -6.79 -0.49 -47.11
C LEU A 677 -6.64 0.43 -48.32
N ARG A 678 -6.81 -0.09 -49.55
CA ARG A 678 -6.87 0.72 -50.78
C ARG A 678 -8.01 1.74 -50.73
N GLN A 679 -9.15 1.38 -50.15
CA GLN A 679 -10.25 2.32 -49.96
C GLN A 679 -9.92 3.44 -48.97
N LEU A 680 -9.17 3.17 -47.89
CA LEU A 680 -8.69 4.20 -46.97
C LEU A 680 -7.68 5.14 -47.65
N ASP A 681 -6.78 4.61 -48.46
CA ASP A 681 -5.85 5.40 -49.28
C ASP A 681 -6.60 6.27 -50.30
N ASN A 682 -7.60 5.72 -50.99
CA ASN A 682 -8.51 6.50 -51.87
C ASN A 682 -9.28 7.59 -51.10
N LEU A 683 -9.57 7.35 -49.82
CA LEU A 683 -10.13 8.33 -48.91
C LEU A 683 -9.08 9.31 -48.38
N GLY A 684 -7.83 9.29 -48.86
CA GLY A 684 -6.75 10.19 -48.51
C GLY A 684 -6.26 10.03 -47.06
N VAL A 685 -6.26 8.80 -46.56
CA VAL A 685 -5.71 8.44 -45.26
C VAL A 685 -4.32 7.84 -45.46
N GLU A 686 -3.33 8.36 -44.75
CA GLU A 686 -1.97 7.80 -44.76
C GLU A 686 -1.78 6.78 -43.62
N LEU A 687 -2.09 7.16 -42.38
CA LEU A 687 -1.91 6.32 -41.20
C LEU A 687 -3.22 5.67 -40.78
N VAL A 688 -3.23 4.34 -40.65
CA VAL A 688 -4.41 3.55 -40.25
C VAL A 688 -4.18 2.88 -38.90
N ASN A 689 -5.21 2.91 -38.04
CA ASN A 689 -5.28 2.16 -36.80
C ASN A 689 -6.29 1.01 -36.93
N ILE A 690 -5.86 -0.20 -36.56
CA ILE A 690 -6.71 -1.39 -36.45
C ILE A 690 -6.81 -1.69 -34.96
N ASP A 691 -7.96 -1.42 -34.37
CA ASP A 691 -8.17 -1.56 -32.94
C ASP A 691 -8.55 -2.99 -32.54
N TRP A 692 -8.20 -3.34 -31.30
CA TRP A 692 -8.71 -4.52 -30.60
C TRP A 692 -8.63 -5.85 -31.37
N THR A 693 -7.42 -6.28 -31.72
CA THR A 693 -7.16 -7.53 -32.45
C THR A 693 -6.18 -8.46 -31.75
N ILE A 694 -6.39 -9.77 -31.91
CA ILE A 694 -5.39 -10.82 -31.59
C ILE A 694 -4.60 -11.28 -32.83
N LEU A 695 -5.04 -10.89 -34.03
CA LEU A 695 -4.54 -11.38 -35.31
C LEU A 695 -3.34 -10.55 -35.81
N LYS A 696 -2.30 -10.41 -34.98
CA LYS A 696 -1.13 -9.56 -35.29
C LYS A 696 -0.49 -9.92 -36.63
N ASP A 697 -0.27 -11.20 -36.90
CA ASP A 697 0.43 -11.65 -38.11
C ASP A 697 -0.43 -11.48 -39.37
N PHE A 698 -1.75 -11.59 -39.24
CA PHE A 698 -2.68 -11.38 -40.36
C PHE A 698 -2.64 -9.94 -40.85
N TYR A 699 -2.58 -8.96 -39.97
CA TYR A 699 -2.44 -7.55 -40.38
C TYR A 699 -0.98 -7.18 -40.68
N GLY A 700 -0.03 -7.82 -40.00
CA GLY A 700 1.41 -7.61 -40.17
C GLY A 700 1.92 -7.91 -41.58
N GLN A 701 1.23 -8.76 -42.35
CA GLN A 701 1.55 -9.00 -43.76
C GLN A 701 1.44 -7.74 -44.65
N PHE A 702 0.69 -6.71 -44.20
CA PHE A 702 0.55 -5.40 -44.85
C PHE A 702 1.27 -4.29 -44.09
N GLY A 703 2.22 -4.63 -43.22
CA GLY A 703 3.13 -3.68 -42.58
C GLY A 703 2.60 -3.08 -41.27
N PHE A 704 1.46 -3.57 -40.77
CA PHE A 704 0.88 -3.12 -39.50
C PHE A 704 1.68 -3.67 -38.31
N GLN A 705 1.96 -2.79 -37.35
CA GLN A 705 2.72 -3.13 -36.15
C GLN A 705 1.90 -2.85 -34.89
N ALA A 706 2.09 -3.70 -33.87
CA ALA A 706 1.42 -3.50 -32.59
C ALA A 706 2.02 -2.29 -31.86
N VAL A 707 1.19 -1.28 -31.62
CA VAL A 707 1.58 -0.03 -30.94
C VAL A 707 1.02 0.06 -29.52
N ARG A 708 -0.13 -0.60 -29.27
CA ARG A 708 -0.79 -0.62 -27.96
C ARG A 708 -1.18 -2.04 -27.62
N ILE A 709 -1.04 -2.40 -26.35
CA ILE A 709 -1.23 -3.75 -25.84
C ILE A 709 -2.20 -3.70 -24.68
N TYR A 710 -3.12 -4.66 -24.63
CA TYR A 710 -4.17 -4.74 -23.63
C TYR A 710 -4.34 -6.17 -23.13
N ARG A 711 -4.88 -6.28 -21.92
CA ARG A 711 -5.42 -7.55 -21.40
C ARG A 711 -6.84 -7.35 -20.90
N ALA A 712 -7.78 -8.04 -21.53
CA ALA A 712 -9.18 -8.00 -21.11
C ALA A 712 -9.40 -8.73 -19.76
N GLY A 713 -10.44 -8.33 -19.05
CA GLY A 713 -10.87 -9.01 -17.82
C GLY A 713 -12.25 -8.58 -17.37
N TYR A 714 -12.84 -9.35 -16.47
CA TYR A 714 -14.16 -9.08 -15.90
C TYR A 714 -14.29 -9.59 -14.46
N LEU A 715 -15.22 -9.00 -13.72
CA LEU A 715 -15.64 -9.42 -12.39
C LEU A 715 -17.13 -9.76 -12.43
N LEU A 716 -17.50 -10.86 -11.78
CA LEU A 716 -18.91 -11.16 -11.47
C LEU A 716 -19.21 -10.64 -10.07
N LEU A 717 -20.22 -9.79 -9.97
CA LEU A 717 -20.67 -9.25 -8.69
C LEU A 717 -21.79 -10.12 -8.14
N GLU A 718 -21.57 -10.66 -6.94
CA GLU A 718 -22.58 -11.39 -6.17
C GLU A 718 -23.73 -10.48 -5.74
#